data_AF-A0A5A7RT62-F1
#
_entry.id   AF-A0A5A7RT62-F1
#
_cell.length_a   1.000
_cell.length_b   1.000
_cell.length_c   1.000
_cell.angle_alpha   90.00
_cell.angle_beta   90.00
_cell.angle_gamma   90.00
#
_symmetry.space_group_name_H-M   'P 1'
#
loop_
_entity.id
_entity.type
_entity.pdbx_description
1 polymer ?
#
loop_
_entity_poly.entity_id
_entity_poly.type
_entity_poly.pdbx_seq_one_letter_code
_entity_poly.pdbx_strand_id
1 'polypeptide(L)'
;MKKILSFLIIVFLIVSGVGAVAVHNENESEIVKTCSSKITFSSLRLKETDTGYVEVELEGVSTFLMEPGKPMLPKVVKTFELPFGVKNVRVEVTPMGDVIEKQFPKEIRPSPRMLPLTMVKTVDSSFVKQEKDVSVYSSDGLYPSSWYEYSIRCGLNEENERVTHLIIPIYPVRYIPSEGKIQTVKGVNVKVTYETFNNKKTKTAAVGYDLVVVAPKIFEKYLQRLVDHKNHVGVKTFLKTTEDIYNEYRGRDKPEKIKYFIKDAIEKYNIKYVLLVGGLKSQFYAKPRDDCNQGSKGWYLPVRYTNLYDNPKFPLDGEVLHDPGVLSDLYYADIYESGGNFSSWDPNCDGVFAAWGKPGVSDDLGIDLLPDVCVGRLPCRNVNEVKTVVDKIINYESTPVHDTDWFNKVTVVSGDGFIDQQDLDIRWDTTGLPNDYYIIYGQSINKKGEKGPVDTIKIQIDRTKETRLTFNHDDHLNPALQNGYPAPPITEIVSVSPGDVLGYTDYTYTPGEDEAYCNDFNPWANISYVNGVLTIRGKSYDPEPYGNVTNVHVWVKNMKGEVIFSEWRNNTETYYEGEWTTGEKLLCGRGGALYYMPSVFKREILWASNGNFTGQDDVLSALNRGCGFLFMSGHGSPNVWADHFPGVPGNRKYGSVTGL
;
A
#
# COMPACT_ATOMS: atom_id res chain seq x y z
N MET A 1 45.74 -7.80 -26.21
CA MET A 1 44.82 -7.54 -27.33
C MET A 1 43.45 -7.18 -26.76
N LYS A 2 43.04 -5.93 -26.95
CA LYS A 2 41.81 -5.34 -26.38
C LYS A 2 40.57 -6.03 -26.97
N LYS A 3 39.74 -6.64 -26.13
CA LYS A 3 38.37 -7.01 -26.52
C LYS A 3 37.50 -5.77 -26.31
N ILE A 4 37.15 -5.12 -27.42
CA ILE A 4 36.15 -4.05 -27.45
C ILE A 4 34.79 -4.72 -27.27
N LEU A 5 34.17 -4.48 -26.11
CA LEU A 5 32.78 -4.80 -25.85
C LEU A 5 31.95 -3.73 -26.57
N SER A 6 31.35 -4.09 -27.71
CA SER A 6 30.40 -3.20 -28.39
C SER A 6 29.10 -3.17 -27.58
N PHE A 7 28.94 -2.12 -26.77
CA PHE A 7 27.64 -1.72 -26.24
C PHE A 7 26.75 -1.29 -27.42
N LEU A 8 25.75 -2.09 -27.74
CA LEU A 8 24.69 -1.70 -28.67
C LEU A 8 23.70 -0.81 -27.90
N ILE A 9 24.02 0.49 -27.81
CA ILE A 9 23.05 1.50 -27.38
C ILE A 9 22.08 1.71 -28.55
N ILE A 10 20.86 1.16 -28.43
CA ILE A 10 19.79 1.39 -29.40
C ILE A 10 19.10 2.69 -29.04
N VAL A 11 19.30 3.70 -29.90
CA VAL A 11 18.61 4.97 -29.87
C VAL A 11 17.21 4.77 -30.49
N PHE A 12 16.15 5.00 -29.71
CA PHE A 12 14.81 5.18 -30.25
C PHE A 12 14.77 6.49 -31.05
N LEU A 13 14.57 6.41 -32.36
CA LEU A 13 14.36 7.59 -33.20
C LEU A 13 12.86 7.89 -33.27
N ILE A 14 12.36 8.57 -32.23
CA ILE A 14 11.07 9.28 -32.31
C ILE A 14 11.34 10.56 -33.09
N VAL A 15 11.02 10.58 -34.38
CA VAL A 15 11.07 11.82 -35.18
C VAL A 15 9.80 12.63 -34.89
N SER A 16 9.82 13.41 -33.81
CA SER A 16 8.77 14.39 -33.52
C SER A 16 9.00 15.66 -34.36
N GLY A 17 8.50 15.66 -35.60
CA GLY A 17 8.36 16.89 -36.37
C GLY A 17 7.08 17.63 -35.96
N VAL A 18 7.16 18.51 -34.97
CA VAL A 18 6.01 19.38 -34.60
C VAL A 18 5.97 20.55 -35.58
N GLY A 19 5.20 20.41 -36.66
CA GLY A 19 4.79 21.54 -37.49
C GLY A 19 3.47 22.11 -36.97
N ALA A 20 3.50 23.26 -36.30
CA ALA A 20 2.30 23.96 -35.91
C ALA A 20 1.87 24.91 -37.05
N VAL A 21 0.68 24.69 -37.61
CA VAL A 21 0.04 25.62 -38.56
C VAL A 21 -1.10 26.31 -37.82
N ALA A 22 -1.09 27.64 -37.80
CA ALA A 22 -2.18 28.46 -37.27
C ALA A 22 -3.04 28.95 -38.45
N VAL A 23 -4.35 28.73 -38.39
CA VAL A 23 -5.32 29.27 -39.34
C VAL A 23 -6.15 30.32 -38.60
N HIS A 24 -6.18 31.54 -39.12
CA HIS A 24 -6.91 32.65 -38.51
C HIS A 24 -8.33 32.71 -39.10
N ASN A 25 -9.36 32.56 -38.25
CA ASN A 25 -10.73 32.90 -38.63
C ASN A 25 -10.99 34.38 -38.31
N GLU A 26 -11.58 35.11 -39.25
CA GLU A 26 -11.71 36.57 -39.23
C GLU A 26 -12.82 37.13 -38.32
N ASN A 27 -13.42 36.37 -37.40
CA ASN A 27 -14.50 36.92 -36.56
C ASN A 27 -14.53 36.57 -35.06
N GLU A 28 -13.64 35.74 -34.50
CA GLU A 28 -13.59 35.52 -33.04
C GLU A 28 -12.14 35.34 -32.54
N SER A 29 -11.89 35.69 -31.28
CA SER A 29 -10.58 35.69 -30.59
C SER A 29 -9.92 34.31 -30.39
N GLU A 30 -10.39 33.29 -31.10
CA GLU A 30 -10.00 31.88 -30.99
C GLU A 30 -9.08 31.47 -32.15
N ILE A 31 -7.95 30.85 -31.83
CA ILE A 31 -6.96 30.34 -32.78
C ILE A 31 -7.05 28.82 -32.78
N VAL A 32 -7.34 28.24 -33.94
CA VAL A 32 -7.25 26.79 -34.15
C VAL A 32 -5.78 26.44 -34.44
N LYS A 33 -5.22 25.54 -33.64
CA LYS A 33 -3.89 24.98 -33.84
C LYS A 33 -3.98 23.50 -34.16
N THR A 34 -3.06 23.05 -35.01
CA THR A 34 -2.88 21.62 -35.32
C THR A 34 -1.45 21.22 -35.05
N CYS A 35 -1.25 20.07 -34.40
CA CYS A 35 0.03 19.38 -34.35
C CYS A 35 -0.12 17.94 -34.87
N SER A 36 0.95 17.43 -35.47
CA SER A 36 0.97 16.10 -36.06
C SER A 36 2.21 15.34 -35.61
N SER A 37 2.09 14.03 -35.44
CA SER A 37 3.19 13.13 -35.10
C SER A 37 3.07 11.85 -35.90
N LYS A 38 4.20 11.26 -36.28
CA LYS A 38 4.26 9.93 -36.91
C LYS A 38 4.83 8.94 -35.90
N ILE A 39 4.23 7.77 -35.82
CA ILE A 39 4.68 6.70 -34.92
C ILE A 39 4.83 5.43 -35.77
N THR A 40 6.00 4.82 -35.71
CA THR A 40 6.26 3.52 -36.36
C THR A 40 6.39 2.43 -35.30
N PHE A 41 5.88 1.25 -35.60
CA PHE A 41 5.93 0.10 -34.69
C PHE A 41 6.99 -0.90 -35.12
N SER A 42 7.58 -1.56 -34.12
CA SER A 42 8.50 -2.68 -34.31
C SER A 42 7.75 -3.92 -34.84
N SER A 43 8.51 -4.96 -35.19
CA SER A 43 7.94 -6.20 -35.67
C SER A 43 7.13 -6.90 -34.55
N LEU A 44 5.99 -7.45 -34.96
CA LEU A 44 5.17 -8.29 -34.11
C LEU A 44 5.86 -9.64 -33.88
N ARG A 45 5.93 -10.07 -32.62
CA ARG A 45 6.34 -11.41 -32.23
C ARG A 45 5.16 -12.13 -31.58
N LEU A 46 5.03 -13.41 -31.89
CA LEU A 46 4.01 -14.29 -31.35
C LEU A 46 4.72 -15.40 -30.59
N LYS A 47 4.30 -15.60 -29.35
CA LYS A 47 4.89 -16.60 -28.46
C LYS A 47 3.78 -17.52 -27.98
N GLU A 48 3.94 -18.82 -28.18
CA GLU A 48 3.03 -19.80 -27.60
C GLU A 48 3.27 -19.90 -26.09
N THR A 49 2.18 -20.03 -25.35
CA THR A 49 2.20 -20.24 -23.90
C THR A 49 1.96 -21.71 -23.57
N ASP A 50 2.44 -22.14 -22.41
CA ASP A 50 2.22 -23.51 -21.90
C ASP A 50 0.74 -23.85 -21.69
N THR A 51 -0.12 -22.82 -21.65
CA THR A 51 -1.58 -22.94 -21.51
C THR A 51 -2.35 -23.04 -22.84
N GLY A 52 -1.66 -23.14 -23.97
CA GLY A 52 -2.28 -23.30 -25.30
C GLY A 52 -2.77 -22.00 -25.96
N TYR A 53 -2.60 -20.85 -25.30
CA TYR A 53 -2.83 -19.51 -25.84
C TYR A 53 -1.58 -18.94 -26.53
N VAL A 54 -1.78 -17.86 -27.30
CA VAL A 54 -0.71 -17.06 -27.91
C VAL A 54 -0.57 -15.71 -27.20
N GLU A 55 0.66 -15.32 -26.89
CA GLU A 55 1.03 -13.96 -26.47
C GLU A 55 1.45 -13.14 -27.69
N VAL A 56 0.95 -11.91 -27.75
CA VAL A 56 1.22 -10.96 -28.82
C VAL A 56 2.13 -9.86 -28.29
N GLU A 57 3.37 -9.82 -28.77
CA GLU A 57 4.39 -8.89 -28.31
C GLU A 57 4.81 -7.95 -29.45
N LEU A 58 5.03 -6.68 -29.12
CA LEU A 58 5.77 -5.75 -29.97
C LEU A 58 7.14 -5.54 -29.35
N GLU A 59 8.20 -5.72 -30.14
CA GLU A 59 9.57 -5.59 -29.65
C GLU A 59 9.81 -4.19 -29.06
N GLY A 60 10.26 -4.11 -27.80
CA GLY A 60 10.48 -2.85 -27.09
C GLY A 60 9.24 -2.20 -26.47
N VAL A 61 8.08 -2.86 -26.51
CA VAL A 61 6.84 -2.39 -25.86
C VAL A 61 6.50 -3.31 -24.70
N SER A 62 6.38 -2.74 -23.50
CA SER A 62 6.00 -3.46 -22.27
C SER A 62 4.59 -3.11 -21.78
N THR A 63 3.86 -2.26 -22.51
CA THR A 63 2.52 -1.82 -22.17
C THR A 63 1.46 -2.59 -22.95
N PHE A 64 0.41 -3.02 -22.25
CA PHE A 64 -0.66 -3.84 -22.82
C PHE A 64 -2.04 -3.23 -22.51
N LEU A 65 -3.01 -3.54 -23.36
CA LEU A 65 -4.43 -3.42 -23.06
C LEU A 65 -4.80 -4.63 -22.19
N MET A 66 -5.02 -4.37 -20.89
CA MET A 66 -5.23 -5.40 -19.88
C MET A 66 -6.58 -5.18 -19.20
N GLU A 67 -7.64 -5.68 -19.84
CA GLU A 67 -8.96 -5.77 -19.23
C GLU A 67 -9.21 -7.22 -18.84
N PRO A 68 -9.43 -7.54 -17.54
CA PRO A 68 -9.48 -8.91 -17.07
C PRO A 68 -10.42 -9.81 -17.88
N GLY A 69 -9.90 -10.94 -18.36
CA GLY A 69 -10.63 -11.90 -19.18
C GLY A 69 -10.72 -11.55 -20.67
N LYS A 70 -10.42 -10.32 -21.10
CA LYS A 70 -10.38 -9.92 -22.53
C LYS A 70 -8.99 -10.15 -23.14
N PRO A 71 -8.86 -10.27 -24.48
CA PRO A 71 -7.57 -10.51 -25.13
C PRO A 71 -6.49 -9.51 -24.71
N MET A 72 -5.31 -10.00 -24.32
CA MET A 72 -4.19 -9.15 -23.94
C MET A 72 -3.41 -8.73 -25.21
N LEU A 73 -3.46 -7.43 -25.53
CA LEU A 73 -2.86 -6.88 -26.75
C LEU A 73 -1.85 -5.78 -26.44
N PRO A 74 -0.76 -5.64 -27.19
CA PRO A 74 0.21 -4.58 -26.96
C PRO A 74 -0.40 -3.21 -27.30
N LYS A 75 -0.05 -2.20 -26.49
CA LYS A 75 -0.57 -0.84 -26.57
C LYS A 75 0.58 0.13 -26.52
N VAL A 76 0.56 1.19 -27.32
CA VAL A 76 1.57 2.26 -27.30
C VAL A 76 0.90 3.54 -26.84
N VAL A 77 1.41 4.18 -25.79
CA VAL A 77 0.83 5.42 -25.25
C VAL A 77 1.62 6.62 -25.76
N LYS A 78 0.95 7.57 -26.40
CA LYS A 78 1.53 8.86 -26.78
C LYS A 78 0.87 9.97 -25.98
N THR A 79 1.70 10.79 -25.32
CA THR A 79 1.25 11.95 -24.57
C THR A 79 1.66 13.24 -25.28
N PHE A 80 0.80 14.26 -25.21
CA PHE A 80 1.07 15.63 -25.63
C PHE A 80 0.74 16.58 -24.47
N GLU A 81 1.62 17.55 -24.24
CA GLU A 81 1.33 18.70 -23.40
C GLU A 81 0.81 19.82 -24.31
N LEU A 82 -0.45 20.20 -24.10
CA LEU A 82 -1.08 21.32 -24.77
C LEU A 82 -1.15 22.51 -23.80
N PRO A 83 -1.23 23.75 -24.30
CA PRO A 83 -1.42 24.90 -23.43
C PRO A 83 -2.61 24.73 -22.48
N PHE A 84 -2.51 25.29 -21.28
CA PHE A 84 -3.61 25.30 -20.33
C PHE A 84 -4.85 25.99 -20.92
N GLY A 85 -6.03 25.41 -20.67
CA GLY A 85 -7.32 25.99 -21.07
C GLY A 85 -7.67 25.83 -22.55
N VAL A 86 -7.00 24.93 -23.28
CA VAL A 86 -7.40 24.60 -24.66
C VAL A 86 -8.78 23.95 -24.70
N LYS A 87 -9.54 24.23 -25.75
CA LYS A 87 -10.89 23.71 -25.97
C LYS A 87 -10.97 22.92 -27.26
N ASN A 88 -12.06 22.17 -27.43
CA ASN A 88 -12.40 21.47 -28.67
C ASN A 88 -11.25 20.60 -29.24
N VAL A 89 -10.53 19.92 -28.34
CA VAL A 89 -9.45 19.01 -28.70
C VAL A 89 -10.02 17.83 -29.49
N ARG A 90 -9.52 17.62 -30.70
CA ARG A 90 -9.87 16.51 -31.59
C ARG A 90 -8.62 15.74 -31.96
N VAL A 91 -8.68 14.42 -31.80
CA VAL A 91 -7.60 13.50 -32.16
C VAL A 91 -8.04 12.67 -33.36
N GLU A 92 -7.16 12.56 -34.37
CA GLU A 92 -7.31 11.67 -35.51
C GLU A 92 -6.06 10.78 -35.57
N VAL A 93 -6.24 9.46 -35.46
CA VAL A 93 -5.16 8.48 -35.65
C VAL A 93 -5.47 7.62 -36.86
N THR A 94 -4.60 7.69 -37.87
CA THR A 94 -4.78 6.97 -39.15
C THR A 94 -3.62 6.01 -39.40
N PRO A 95 -3.87 4.75 -39.80
CA PRO A 95 -2.83 3.82 -40.23
C PRO A 95 -1.92 4.39 -41.32
N MET A 96 -0.63 4.11 -41.20
CA MET A 96 0.35 4.36 -42.26
C MET A 96 0.45 3.15 -43.17
N GLY A 97 -0.14 3.25 -44.37
CA GLY A 97 -0.15 2.17 -45.36
C GLY A 97 -1.22 1.11 -45.07
N ASP A 98 -1.02 -0.08 -45.64
CA ASP A 98 -2.01 -1.16 -45.58
C ASP A 98 -2.12 -1.79 -44.19
N VAL A 99 -3.35 -2.09 -43.79
CA VAL A 99 -3.64 -2.92 -42.63
C VAL A 99 -3.37 -4.37 -43.02
N ILE A 100 -2.45 -5.03 -42.31
CA ILE A 100 -2.06 -6.41 -42.58
C ILE A 100 -2.91 -7.33 -41.71
N GLU A 101 -3.69 -8.19 -42.35
CA GLU A 101 -4.48 -9.24 -41.70
C GLU A 101 -3.70 -10.56 -41.68
N LYS A 102 -3.75 -11.25 -40.53
CA LYS A 102 -3.17 -12.59 -40.36
C LYS A 102 -4.10 -13.45 -39.52
N GLN A 103 -4.31 -14.69 -39.95
CA GLN A 103 -5.08 -15.69 -39.20
C GLN A 103 -4.16 -16.58 -38.37
N PHE A 104 -4.62 -16.91 -37.16
CA PHE A 104 -3.94 -17.79 -36.23
C PHE A 104 -4.89 -18.89 -35.74
N PRO A 105 -4.39 -20.13 -35.62
CA PRO A 105 -5.21 -21.26 -35.18
C PRO A 105 -5.49 -21.26 -33.67
N LYS A 106 -4.78 -20.46 -32.88
CA LYS A 106 -4.88 -20.41 -31.41
C LYS A 106 -5.36 -19.05 -30.94
N GLU A 107 -6.14 -19.04 -29.86
CA GLU A 107 -6.66 -17.84 -29.23
C GLU A 107 -5.55 -16.99 -28.58
N ILE A 108 -5.71 -15.67 -28.60
CA ILE A 108 -4.84 -14.76 -27.84
C ILE A 108 -5.11 -14.93 -26.35
N ARG A 109 -4.05 -14.91 -25.53
CA ARG A 109 -4.15 -15.07 -24.09
C ARG A 109 -5.10 -14.01 -23.46
N PRO A 110 -6.04 -14.41 -22.58
CA PRO A 110 -6.85 -13.46 -21.84
C PRO A 110 -6.00 -12.71 -20.81
N SER A 111 -6.30 -11.44 -20.61
CA SER A 111 -5.63 -10.62 -19.61
C SER A 111 -5.89 -11.18 -18.22
N PRO A 112 -4.86 -11.27 -17.36
CA PRO A 112 -5.02 -11.80 -16.02
C PRO A 112 -5.97 -10.92 -15.20
N ARG A 113 -6.66 -11.53 -14.23
CA ARG A 113 -7.29 -10.80 -13.13
C ARG A 113 -6.22 -10.32 -12.17
N MET A 114 -6.47 -9.21 -11.46
CA MET A 114 -5.64 -8.83 -10.33
C MET A 114 -5.81 -9.89 -9.24
N LEU A 115 -4.70 -10.46 -8.76
CA LEU A 115 -4.70 -11.47 -7.71
C LEU A 115 -3.88 -10.96 -6.53
N PRO A 116 -4.35 -11.18 -5.29
CA PRO A 116 -3.50 -11.02 -4.12
C PRO A 116 -2.27 -11.92 -4.27
N LEU A 117 -1.10 -11.36 -3.99
CA LEU A 117 0.16 -12.08 -4.11
C LEU A 117 0.20 -13.35 -3.24
N THR A 118 -0.54 -13.36 -2.13
CA THR A 118 -0.71 -14.48 -1.21
C THR A 118 -1.32 -15.71 -1.89
N MET A 119 -2.32 -15.52 -2.76
CA MET A 119 -2.95 -16.63 -3.49
C MET A 119 -2.03 -17.30 -4.52
N VAL A 120 -0.94 -16.65 -4.92
CA VAL A 120 0.03 -17.21 -5.89
C VAL A 120 0.95 -18.26 -5.24
N LYS A 121 1.04 -18.30 -3.89
CA LYS A 121 1.93 -19.21 -3.17
C LYS A 121 1.22 -20.38 -2.46
N THR A 122 0.01 -20.17 -1.96
CA THR A 122 -0.70 -21.15 -1.11
C THR A 122 -1.78 -21.93 -1.83
N VAL A 123 -2.22 -21.46 -2.99
CA VAL A 123 -3.25 -22.13 -3.79
C VAL A 123 -2.56 -22.85 -4.93
N ASP A 124 -2.81 -24.16 -5.06
CA ASP A 124 -2.44 -24.91 -6.26
C ASP A 124 -2.91 -24.10 -7.49
N SER A 125 -1.97 -23.78 -8.38
CA SER A 125 -2.18 -22.93 -9.58
C SER A 125 -3.36 -23.38 -10.47
N SER A 126 -3.91 -24.56 -10.19
CA SER A 126 -5.13 -25.14 -10.75
C SER A 126 -6.44 -24.41 -10.38
N PHE A 127 -6.50 -23.63 -9.29
CA PHE A 127 -7.74 -22.93 -8.87
C PHE A 127 -7.94 -21.55 -9.49
N VAL A 128 -6.88 -20.87 -9.93
CA VAL A 128 -7.02 -19.58 -10.64
C VAL A 128 -7.10 -19.85 -12.14
N LYS A 129 -8.23 -20.37 -12.59
CA LYS A 129 -8.51 -20.40 -14.02
C LYS A 129 -8.54 -18.95 -14.52
N GLN A 130 -7.66 -18.62 -15.46
CA GLN A 130 -7.82 -17.42 -16.28
C GLN A 130 -9.12 -17.60 -17.07
N GLU A 131 -10.22 -17.09 -16.53
CA GLU A 131 -11.51 -17.12 -17.21
C GLU A 131 -11.51 -16.07 -18.32
N LYS A 132 -11.48 -16.55 -19.57
CA LYS A 132 -11.73 -15.72 -20.73
C LYS A 132 -13.17 -15.21 -20.72
N ASP A 133 -13.37 -13.97 -21.14
CA ASP A 133 -14.68 -13.40 -21.37
C ASP A 133 -15.28 -14.02 -22.64
N VAL A 134 -16.19 -14.98 -22.46
CA VAL A 134 -16.80 -15.73 -23.57
C VAL A 134 -17.51 -14.81 -24.55
N SER A 135 -18.08 -13.69 -24.08
CA SER A 135 -18.79 -12.74 -24.94
C SER A 135 -17.85 -12.03 -25.91
N VAL A 136 -16.64 -11.67 -25.45
CA VAL A 136 -15.60 -11.06 -26.28
C VAL A 136 -14.98 -12.11 -27.20
N TYR A 137 -14.63 -13.28 -26.68
CA TYR A 137 -13.97 -14.33 -27.46
C TYR A 137 -14.84 -14.97 -28.53
N SER A 138 -16.16 -14.88 -28.39
CA SER A 138 -17.12 -15.36 -29.40
C SER A 138 -17.53 -14.28 -30.41
N SER A 139 -17.02 -13.05 -30.28
CA SER A 139 -17.34 -11.93 -31.15
C SER A 139 -16.55 -11.97 -32.46
N ASP A 140 -17.22 -11.62 -33.56
CA ASP A 140 -16.64 -11.28 -34.87
C ASP A 140 -16.24 -9.79 -34.98
N GLY A 141 -16.44 -9.01 -33.91
CA GLY A 141 -16.01 -7.64 -33.82
C GLY A 141 -14.51 -7.51 -33.55
N LEU A 142 -13.93 -6.40 -34.03
CA LEU A 142 -12.56 -6.04 -33.70
C LEU A 142 -12.45 -5.62 -32.23
N TYR A 143 -11.46 -6.17 -31.54
CA TYR A 143 -11.04 -5.81 -30.20
C TYR A 143 -9.57 -5.33 -30.19
N PRO A 144 -9.28 -4.12 -29.70
CA PRO A 144 -10.24 -3.04 -29.49
C PRO A 144 -10.89 -2.62 -30.82
N SER A 145 -12.07 -1.99 -30.76
CA SER A 145 -12.83 -1.60 -31.95
C SER A 145 -12.19 -0.44 -32.72
N SER A 146 -11.48 0.43 -32.02
CA SER A 146 -10.75 1.58 -32.58
C SER A 146 -9.23 1.34 -32.60
N TRP A 147 -8.51 2.07 -33.45
CA TRP A 147 -7.04 2.12 -33.44
C TRP A 147 -6.47 2.89 -32.25
N TYR A 148 -7.30 3.65 -31.55
CA TYR A 148 -6.89 4.49 -30.45
C TYR A 148 -8.08 4.88 -29.57
N GLU A 149 -7.76 5.32 -28.37
CA GLU A 149 -8.61 6.13 -27.50
C GLU A 149 -7.84 7.39 -27.13
N TYR A 150 -8.50 8.34 -26.47
CA TYR A 150 -7.78 9.44 -25.85
C TYR A 150 -8.51 9.96 -24.62
N SER A 151 -7.75 10.57 -23.72
CA SER A 151 -8.27 11.29 -22.57
C SER A 151 -7.57 12.64 -22.46
N ILE A 152 -8.31 13.63 -21.97
CA ILE A 152 -7.83 15.00 -21.77
C ILE A 152 -7.97 15.28 -20.28
N ARG A 153 -6.89 15.75 -19.67
CA ARG A 153 -6.83 16.10 -18.25
C ARG A 153 -6.11 17.44 -18.08
N CYS A 154 -6.30 18.09 -16.96
CA CYS A 154 -5.61 19.34 -16.63
C CYS A 154 -4.76 19.15 -15.38
N GLY A 155 -3.56 19.71 -15.33
CA GLY A 155 -2.73 19.66 -14.13
C GLY A 155 -1.31 20.14 -14.34
N LEU A 156 -0.46 19.98 -13.33
CA LEU A 156 0.95 20.31 -13.40
C LEU A 156 1.74 19.32 -14.27
N ASN A 157 2.73 19.81 -15.02
CA ASN A 157 3.78 19.01 -15.66
C ASN A 157 5.05 18.92 -14.77
N GLU A 158 6.11 18.31 -15.31
CA GLU A 158 7.38 18.10 -14.59
C GLU A 158 8.08 19.43 -14.20
N GLU A 159 7.83 20.50 -14.95
CA GLU A 159 8.33 21.85 -14.68
C GLU A 159 7.46 22.66 -13.70
N ASN A 160 6.38 22.08 -13.16
CA ASN A 160 5.35 22.75 -12.35
C ASN A 160 4.60 23.85 -13.12
N GLU A 161 4.41 23.68 -14.42
CA GLU A 161 3.54 24.50 -15.23
C GLU A 161 2.18 23.81 -15.40
N ARG A 162 1.10 24.58 -15.28
CA ARG A 162 -0.25 24.05 -15.56
C ARG A 162 -0.38 23.87 -17.08
N VAL A 163 -0.75 22.66 -17.49
CA VAL A 163 -0.91 22.27 -18.88
C VAL A 163 -2.16 21.40 -19.05
N THR A 164 -2.56 21.21 -20.31
CA THR A 164 -3.56 20.21 -20.66
C THR A 164 -2.85 18.94 -21.14
N HIS A 165 -3.01 17.85 -20.40
CA HIS A 165 -2.44 16.55 -20.69
C HIS A 165 -3.36 15.78 -21.64
N LEU A 166 -2.90 15.54 -22.87
CA LEU A 166 -3.58 14.69 -23.85
C LEU A 166 -2.87 13.33 -23.93
N ILE A 167 -3.54 12.28 -23.46
CA ILE A 167 -3.01 10.92 -23.43
C ILE A 167 -3.76 10.10 -24.49
N ILE A 168 -3.02 9.52 -25.43
CA ILE A 168 -3.55 8.76 -26.57
C ILE A 168 -3.00 7.34 -26.52
N PRO A 169 -3.72 6.39 -25.90
CA PRO A 169 -3.44 4.97 -26.07
C PRO A 169 -3.76 4.55 -27.51
N ILE A 170 -2.75 4.02 -28.20
CA ILE A 170 -2.82 3.55 -29.58
C ILE A 170 -2.69 2.03 -29.57
N TYR A 171 -3.46 1.37 -30.42
CA TYR A 171 -3.62 -0.07 -30.50
C TYR A 171 -3.08 -0.59 -31.83
N PRO A 172 -1.77 -0.90 -31.96
CA PRO A 172 -1.17 -1.30 -33.24
C PRO A 172 -1.67 -2.66 -33.75
N VAL A 173 -2.27 -3.44 -32.84
CA VAL A 173 -2.83 -4.76 -33.09
C VAL A 173 -4.28 -4.75 -32.63
N ARG A 174 -5.18 -5.22 -33.50
CA ARG A 174 -6.59 -5.49 -33.17
C ARG A 174 -6.90 -6.94 -33.51
N TYR A 175 -7.79 -7.56 -32.77
CA TYR A 175 -8.09 -8.99 -32.84
C TYR A 175 -9.57 -9.21 -33.12
N ILE A 176 -9.89 -10.12 -34.03
CA ILE A 176 -11.23 -10.67 -34.28
C ILE A 176 -11.25 -12.05 -33.61
N PRO A 177 -11.80 -12.17 -32.40
CA PRO A 177 -11.62 -13.36 -31.60
C PRO A 177 -12.22 -14.64 -32.19
N SER A 178 -13.46 -14.57 -32.70
CA SER A 178 -14.17 -15.74 -33.25
C SER A 178 -13.50 -16.35 -34.47
N GLU A 179 -12.75 -15.56 -35.24
CA GLU A 179 -12.05 -16.00 -36.44
C GLU A 179 -10.55 -16.31 -36.22
N GLY A 180 -10.02 -15.98 -35.04
CA GLY A 180 -8.59 -16.10 -34.76
C GLY A 180 -7.73 -15.14 -35.59
N LYS A 181 -8.26 -14.00 -36.03
CA LYS A 181 -7.55 -13.08 -36.94
C LYS A 181 -7.07 -11.82 -36.24
N ILE A 182 -5.86 -11.36 -36.55
CA ILE A 182 -5.38 -10.05 -36.12
C ILE A 182 -5.22 -9.11 -37.30
N GLN A 183 -5.46 -7.83 -37.05
CA GLN A 183 -5.11 -6.72 -37.91
C GLN A 183 -3.95 -5.95 -37.30
N THR A 184 -2.93 -5.68 -38.11
CA THR A 184 -1.72 -4.98 -37.68
C THR A 184 -1.38 -3.83 -38.59
N VAL A 185 -0.75 -2.79 -38.04
CA VAL A 185 -0.25 -1.64 -38.78
C VAL A 185 1.23 -1.45 -38.52
N LYS A 186 1.99 -0.97 -39.51
CA LYS A 186 3.43 -0.66 -39.36
C LYS A 186 3.69 0.68 -38.69
N GLY A 187 2.67 1.54 -38.64
CA GLY A 187 2.73 2.85 -38.03
C GLY A 187 1.39 3.57 -38.12
N VAL A 188 1.30 4.72 -37.47
CA VAL A 188 0.15 5.62 -37.54
C VAL A 188 0.59 7.08 -37.66
N ASN A 189 -0.22 7.88 -38.34
CA ASN A 189 -0.19 9.33 -38.26
C ASN A 189 -1.19 9.77 -37.18
N VAL A 190 -0.71 10.55 -36.22
CA VAL A 190 -1.52 11.20 -35.20
C VAL A 190 -1.64 12.67 -35.57
N LYS A 191 -2.86 13.18 -35.64
CA LYS A 191 -3.15 14.61 -35.82
C LYS A 191 -4.03 15.07 -34.67
N VAL A 192 -3.62 16.13 -33.99
CA VAL A 192 -4.34 16.75 -32.89
C VAL A 192 -4.70 18.17 -33.32
N THR A 193 -5.98 18.52 -33.24
CA THR A 193 -6.48 19.87 -33.49
C THR A 193 -7.13 20.39 -32.23
N TYR A 194 -6.88 21.65 -31.87
CA TYR A 194 -7.44 22.25 -30.67
C TYR A 194 -7.58 23.76 -30.84
N GLU A 195 -8.47 24.34 -30.05
CA GLU A 195 -8.68 25.78 -29.98
C GLU A 195 -7.95 26.36 -28.78
N THR A 196 -7.30 27.50 -28.99
CA THR A 196 -6.61 28.25 -27.95
C THR A 196 -6.88 29.74 -28.11
N PHE A 197 -6.87 30.48 -27.02
CA PHE A 197 -7.08 31.92 -27.05
C PHE A 197 -5.75 32.64 -27.19
N ASN A 198 -5.73 33.73 -27.96
CA ASN A 198 -4.55 34.57 -28.10
C ASN A 198 -4.38 35.45 -26.84
N ASN A 199 -4.04 34.85 -25.71
CA ASN A 199 -3.90 35.58 -24.46
C ASN A 199 -2.54 36.31 -24.38
N LYS A 200 -2.46 37.46 -25.05
CA LYS A 200 -1.58 38.58 -24.64
C LYS A 200 -2.06 39.26 -23.32
N LYS A 201 -2.98 38.63 -22.58
CA LYS A 201 -3.60 39.15 -21.35
C LYS A 201 -3.70 38.10 -20.24
N THR A 202 -2.65 37.34 -19.97
CA THR A 202 -2.40 37.02 -18.56
C THR A 202 -1.85 38.29 -17.95
N LYS A 203 -2.65 38.95 -17.10
CA LYS A 203 -2.17 40.05 -16.25
C LYS A 203 -0.90 39.53 -15.58
N THR A 204 0.24 40.11 -15.94
CA THR A 204 1.46 40.01 -15.14
C THR A 204 1.08 40.45 -13.73
N ALA A 205 1.03 39.49 -12.80
CA ALA A 205 0.83 39.81 -11.39
C ALA A 205 1.91 40.84 -11.00
N ALA A 206 1.50 42.02 -10.54
CA ALA A 206 2.42 43.11 -10.21
C ALA A 206 3.42 42.71 -9.10
N VAL A 207 3.07 41.70 -8.30
CA VAL A 207 3.94 40.97 -7.38
C VAL A 207 3.46 39.51 -7.34
N GLY A 208 4.25 38.58 -7.88
CA GLY A 208 3.97 37.14 -7.75
C GLY A 208 4.31 36.62 -6.35
N TYR A 209 3.50 35.72 -5.82
CA TYR A 209 3.78 34.96 -4.60
C TYR A 209 4.02 33.49 -4.97
N ASP A 210 4.88 32.80 -4.23
CA ASP A 210 5.18 31.38 -4.45
C ASP A 210 4.28 30.48 -3.59
N LEU A 211 4.11 30.84 -2.32
CA LEU A 211 3.41 30.05 -1.31
C LEU A 211 2.29 30.86 -0.65
N VAL A 212 1.14 30.22 -0.42
CA VAL A 212 0.13 30.71 0.51
C VAL A 212 -0.04 29.75 1.69
N VAL A 213 -0.07 30.31 2.90
CA VAL A 213 -0.42 29.57 4.12
C VAL A 213 -1.89 29.80 4.43
N VAL A 214 -2.69 28.73 4.48
CA VAL A 214 -4.11 28.79 4.86
C VAL A 214 -4.28 28.19 6.24
N ALA A 215 -4.81 28.96 7.20
CA ALA A 215 -4.90 28.55 8.59
C ALA A 215 -6.07 29.24 9.31
N PRO A 216 -6.61 28.69 10.41
CA PRO A 216 -7.56 29.45 11.23
C PRO A 216 -6.88 30.62 11.94
N LYS A 217 -7.65 31.67 12.25
CA LYS A 217 -7.18 32.90 12.89
C LYS A 217 -6.39 32.65 14.17
N ILE A 218 -6.75 31.62 14.94
CA ILE A 218 -6.07 31.24 16.19
C ILE A 218 -4.58 30.86 15.99
N PHE A 219 -4.19 30.41 14.78
CA PHE A 219 -2.80 30.04 14.48
C PHE A 219 -2.00 31.16 13.78
N GLU A 220 -2.65 32.21 13.29
CA GLU A 220 -2.05 33.29 12.51
C GLU A 220 -0.80 33.87 13.16
N LYS A 221 -0.90 34.29 14.43
CA LYS A 221 0.23 34.88 15.18
C LYS A 221 1.47 33.99 15.19
N TYR A 222 1.29 32.68 15.28
CA TYR A 222 2.40 31.72 15.41
C TYR A 222 2.99 31.35 14.05
N LEU A 223 2.16 31.38 13.01
CA LEU A 223 2.57 31.13 11.63
C LEU A 223 3.25 32.33 10.98
N GLN A 224 3.07 33.55 11.51
CA GLN A 224 3.76 34.72 10.98
C GLN A 224 5.28 34.53 10.94
N ARG A 225 5.87 33.88 11.96
CA ARG A 225 7.30 33.53 11.97
C ARG A 225 7.71 32.65 10.79
N LEU A 226 6.87 31.70 10.40
CA LEU A 226 7.12 30.85 9.23
C LEU A 226 7.02 31.66 7.94
N VAL A 227 6.01 32.53 7.81
CA VAL A 227 5.84 33.42 6.66
C VAL A 227 7.06 34.33 6.50
N ASP A 228 7.53 34.95 7.58
CA ASP A 228 8.70 35.84 7.59
C ASP A 228 9.96 35.07 7.20
N HIS A 229 10.15 33.87 7.75
CA HIS A 229 11.27 33.00 7.39
C HIS A 229 11.27 32.62 5.91
N LYS A 230 10.12 32.19 5.36
CA LYS A 230 9.98 31.83 3.94
C LYS A 230 10.31 33.01 3.03
N ASN A 231 9.79 34.19 3.35
CA ASN A 231 10.13 35.42 2.62
C ASN A 231 11.62 35.75 2.70
N HIS A 232 12.25 35.54 3.86
CA HIS A 232 13.67 35.77 4.06
C HIS A 232 14.55 34.84 3.19
N VAL A 233 14.17 33.57 3.05
CA VAL A 233 14.89 32.59 2.19
C VAL A 233 14.45 32.62 0.72
N GLY A 234 13.68 33.63 0.31
CA GLY A 234 13.34 33.88 -1.08
C GLY A 234 12.09 33.17 -1.60
N VAL A 235 11.29 32.54 -0.73
CA VAL A 235 9.97 31.96 -1.06
C VAL A 235 8.90 32.97 -0.69
N LYS A 236 8.38 33.71 -1.68
CA LYS A 236 7.42 34.78 -1.44
C LYS A 236 6.12 34.21 -0.88
N THR A 237 5.81 34.55 0.36
CA THR A 237 4.76 33.90 1.14
C THR A 237 3.81 34.90 1.78
N PHE A 238 2.52 34.59 1.76
CA PHE A 238 1.51 35.29 2.56
C PHE A 238 0.60 34.29 3.28
N LEU A 239 -0.10 34.77 4.31
CA LEU A 239 -1.07 33.98 5.07
C LEU A 239 -2.49 34.48 4.79
N LYS A 240 -3.42 33.54 4.61
CA LYS A 240 -4.86 33.82 4.53
C LYS A 240 -5.60 33.01 5.59
N THR A 241 -6.47 33.67 6.37
CA THR A 241 -7.21 32.99 7.43
C THR A 241 -8.45 32.29 6.88
N THR A 242 -8.84 31.15 7.46
CA THR A 242 -10.04 30.44 7.04
C THR A 242 -11.30 31.27 7.28
N GLU A 243 -11.34 32.06 8.35
CA GLU A 243 -12.42 32.98 8.65
C GLU A 243 -12.59 34.04 7.55
N ASP A 244 -11.50 34.64 7.06
CA ASP A 244 -11.56 35.60 5.94
C ASP A 244 -12.06 34.92 4.67
N ILE A 245 -11.57 33.71 4.36
CA ILE A 245 -12.01 32.93 3.20
C ILE A 245 -13.52 32.66 3.27
N TYR A 246 -14.04 32.28 4.43
CA TYR A 246 -15.46 31.95 4.57
C TYR A 246 -16.38 33.16 4.35
N ASN A 247 -15.88 34.36 4.66
CA ASN A 247 -16.58 35.63 4.46
C ASN A 247 -16.49 36.12 3.01
N GLU A 248 -15.36 35.92 2.34
CA GLU A 248 -15.09 36.47 1.01
C GLU A 248 -15.55 35.56 -0.14
N TYR A 249 -15.54 34.24 0.06
CA TYR A 249 -15.83 33.27 -1.00
C TYR A 249 -17.17 32.57 -0.79
N ARG A 250 -17.87 32.35 -1.90
CA ARG A 250 -19.07 31.51 -1.97
C ARG A 250 -18.68 30.08 -2.32
N GLY A 251 -19.51 29.12 -1.93
CA GLY A 251 -19.33 27.69 -2.14
C GLY A 251 -20.40 26.92 -1.39
N ARG A 252 -20.66 25.68 -1.80
CA ARG A 252 -21.62 24.75 -1.19
C ARG A 252 -21.30 24.47 0.27
N ASP A 253 -20.00 24.41 0.58
CA ASP A 253 -19.49 24.18 1.93
C ASP A 253 -18.12 24.86 2.17
N LYS A 254 -17.53 24.67 3.36
CA LYS A 254 -16.27 25.34 3.72
C LYS A 254 -15.05 24.83 2.93
N PRO A 255 -14.87 23.52 2.67
CA PRO A 255 -13.81 23.07 1.77
C PRO A 255 -13.90 23.70 0.38
N GLU A 256 -15.10 23.79 -0.22
CA GLU A 256 -15.23 24.40 -1.54
C GLU A 256 -14.89 25.89 -1.54
N LYS A 257 -15.26 26.64 -0.49
CA LYS A 257 -14.84 28.04 -0.34
C LYS A 257 -13.32 28.19 -0.32
N ILE A 258 -12.61 27.29 0.37
CA ILE A 258 -11.14 27.26 0.37
C ILE A 258 -10.61 26.94 -1.03
N LYS A 259 -11.22 25.98 -1.73
CA LYS A 259 -10.86 25.63 -3.10
C LYS A 259 -11.02 26.80 -4.08
N TYR A 260 -12.10 27.58 -3.97
CA TYR A 260 -12.28 28.81 -4.75
C TYR A 260 -11.26 29.90 -4.40
N PHE A 261 -10.88 30.04 -3.13
CA PHE A 261 -9.79 30.92 -2.74
C PHE A 261 -8.46 30.50 -3.40
N ILE A 262 -8.14 29.20 -3.39
CA ILE A 262 -6.91 28.68 -4.01
C ILE A 262 -6.90 28.99 -5.51
N LYS A 263 -8.02 28.74 -6.21
CA LYS A 263 -8.19 29.13 -7.62
C LYS A 263 -7.91 30.61 -7.86
N ASP A 264 -8.47 31.48 -7.03
CA ASP A 264 -8.29 32.92 -7.15
C ASP A 264 -6.85 33.37 -6.83
N ALA A 265 -6.21 32.72 -5.86
CA ALA A 265 -4.80 32.96 -5.53
C ALA A 265 -3.87 32.55 -6.69
N ILE A 266 -4.16 31.42 -7.35
CA ILE A 266 -3.48 30.98 -8.56
C ILE A 266 -3.63 32.02 -9.67
N GLU A 267 -4.84 32.52 -9.91
CA GLU A 267 -5.14 33.44 -11.01
C GLU A 267 -4.62 34.87 -10.79
N LYS A 268 -4.59 35.34 -9.53
CA LYS A 268 -4.14 36.69 -9.18
C LYS A 268 -2.65 36.79 -8.90
N TYR A 269 -2.08 35.78 -8.23
CA TYR A 269 -0.72 35.84 -7.70
C TYR A 269 0.22 34.81 -8.32
N ASN A 270 -0.30 33.86 -9.10
CA ASN A 270 0.45 32.75 -9.69
C ASN A 270 1.21 31.91 -8.65
N ILE A 271 0.53 31.60 -7.54
CA ILE A 271 1.08 30.72 -6.50
C ILE A 271 1.40 29.33 -7.07
N LYS A 272 2.40 28.68 -6.48
CA LYS A 272 2.82 27.32 -6.80
C LYS A 272 2.53 26.35 -5.66
N TYR A 273 2.50 26.86 -4.43
CA TYR A 273 2.38 26.07 -3.22
C TYR A 273 1.24 26.57 -2.33
N VAL A 274 0.54 25.64 -1.70
CA VAL A 274 -0.44 25.89 -0.64
C VAL A 274 -0.03 25.06 0.58
N LEU A 275 0.16 25.73 1.72
CA LEU A 275 0.37 25.07 3.01
C LEU A 275 -0.88 25.24 3.87
N LEU A 276 -1.62 24.16 4.04
CA LEU A 276 -2.78 24.08 4.91
C LEU A 276 -2.32 23.84 6.36
N VAL A 277 -2.80 24.61 7.33
CA VAL A 277 -2.44 24.42 8.75
C VAL A 277 -3.70 24.25 9.59
N GLY A 278 -3.86 23.03 10.11
CA GLY A 278 -4.95 22.66 11.02
C GLY A 278 -5.33 21.19 10.92
N GLY A 279 -5.46 20.56 12.08
CA GLY A 279 -5.92 19.18 12.25
C GLY A 279 -7.25 19.07 13.00
N LEU A 280 -7.58 17.86 13.43
CA LEU A 280 -8.75 17.57 14.25
C LEU A 280 -8.58 18.22 15.63
N LYS A 281 -9.57 19.02 16.06
CA LYS A 281 -9.48 19.78 17.32
C LYS A 281 -9.20 18.89 18.53
N SER A 282 -9.82 17.70 18.58
CA SER A 282 -9.58 16.70 19.61
C SER A 282 -10.09 15.33 19.20
N GLN A 283 -9.29 14.29 19.42
CA GLN A 283 -9.71 12.89 19.27
C GLN A 283 -10.80 12.48 20.27
N PHE A 284 -10.95 13.20 21.39
CA PHE A 284 -11.91 12.84 22.44
C PHE A 284 -13.31 13.43 22.23
N TYR A 285 -13.40 14.66 21.72
CA TYR A 285 -14.68 15.38 21.62
C TYR A 285 -15.02 15.87 20.21
N ALA A 286 -14.05 15.97 19.29
CA ALA A 286 -14.34 16.51 17.98
C ALA A 286 -14.91 15.42 17.08
N LYS A 287 -16.08 15.69 16.49
CA LYS A 287 -16.66 14.83 15.46
C LYS A 287 -15.87 15.02 14.16
N PRO A 288 -15.19 13.99 13.61
CA PRO A 288 -14.38 14.15 12.40
C PRO A 288 -15.21 14.47 11.16
N ARG A 289 -16.48 14.04 11.14
CA ARG A 289 -17.34 14.12 9.96
C ARG A 289 -18.66 14.82 10.28
N ASP A 290 -18.95 15.90 9.57
CA ASP A 290 -20.20 16.62 9.70
C ASP A 290 -21.31 15.94 8.90
N ASP A 291 -20.98 15.53 7.67
CA ASP A 291 -21.83 14.89 6.67
C ASP A 291 -21.00 13.94 5.77
N CYS A 292 -21.58 13.32 4.74
CA CYS A 292 -20.82 12.38 3.90
C CYS A 292 -19.62 13.03 3.16
N ASN A 293 -19.57 14.35 3.00
CA ASN A 293 -18.58 15.02 2.16
C ASN A 293 -17.49 15.74 2.95
N GLN A 294 -17.72 16.14 4.20
CA GLN A 294 -16.78 17.03 4.89
C GLN A 294 -16.67 16.84 6.41
N GLY A 295 -15.53 17.31 6.92
CA GLY A 295 -15.31 17.62 8.32
C GLY A 295 -14.93 19.09 8.50
N SER A 296 -15.88 19.91 8.96
CA SER A 296 -15.77 21.37 9.01
C SER A 296 -15.88 21.96 10.41
N LYS A 297 -16.65 21.34 11.32
CA LYS A 297 -16.84 21.81 12.70
C LYS A 297 -15.77 21.25 13.64
N GLY A 298 -15.47 19.96 13.52
CA GLY A 298 -14.48 19.26 14.35
C GLY A 298 -13.02 19.57 14.01
N TRP A 299 -12.76 20.23 12.89
CA TRP A 299 -11.42 20.52 12.38
C TRP A 299 -11.07 22.00 12.51
N TYR A 300 -9.78 22.29 12.70
CA TYR A 300 -9.25 23.65 12.61
C TYR A 300 -9.19 24.16 11.17
N LEU A 301 -8.83 23.28 10.24
CA LEU A 301 -8.93 23.53 8.81
C LEU A 301 -9.70 22.37 8.17
N PRO A 302 -10.83 22.66 7.50
CA PRO A 302 -11.73 21.63 6.99
C PRO A 302 -11.07 20.57 6.12
N VAL A 303 -11.71 19.42 6.07
CA VAL A 303 -11.29 18.28 5.26
C VAL A 303 -12.43 17.83 4.35
N ARG A 304 -12.07 17.32 3.16
CA ARG A 304 -12.98 16.71 2.18
C ARG A 304 -12.87 15.19 2.28
N TYR A 305 -14.01 14.52 2.31
CA TYR A 305 -14.12 13.07 2.18
C TYR A 305 -14.50 12.71 0.73
N THR A 306 -13.88 11.66 0.19
CA THR A 306 -14.39 10.96 -1.00
C THR A 306 -15.56 10.06 -0.61
N ASN A 307 -16.41 9.71 -1.56
CA ASN A 307 -17.55 8.82 -1.36
C ASN A 307 -17.40 7.52 -2.16
N LEU A 308 -16.19 6.93 -2.08
CA LEU A 308 -15.89 5.62 -2.65
C LEU A 308 -16.59 4.53 -1.84
N TYR A 309 -17.30 3.65 -2.54
CA TYR A 309 -17.98 2.50 -1.98
C TYR A 309 -17.53 1.26 -2.74
N ASP A 310 -16.44 0.66 -2.28
CA ASP A 310 -15.88 -0.56 -2.89
C ASP A 310 -16.60 -1.81 -2.35
N ASN A 311 -16.83 -2.79 -3.22
CA ASN A 311 -17.39 -4.10 -2.88
C ASN A 311 -16.51 -5.18 -3.55
N PRO A 312 -15.35 -5.50 -2.94
CA PRO A 312 -14.36 -6.37 -3.58
C PRO A 312 -14.94 -7.76 -3.82
N LYS A 313 -14.82 -8.25 -5.06
CA LYS A 313 -15.41 -9.52 -5.49
C LYS A 313 -14.72 -10.76 -4.89
N PHE A 314 -13.47 -10.65 -4.43
CA PHE A 314 -12.64 -11.75 -3.91
C PHE A 314 -11.44 -11.26 -3.07
N PRO A 315 -11.02 -12.02 -2.05
CA PRO A 315 -11.84 -12.67 -1.03
C PRO A 315 -11.85 -11.84 0.25
N LEU A 316 -13.03 -11.63 0.81
CA LEU A 316 -13.21 -11.51 2.25
C LEU A 316 -14.51 -12.28 2.53
N ASP A 317 -14.40 -13.51 3.03
CA ASP A 317 -15.54 -14.32 3.50
C ASP A 317 -16.16 -13.73 4.80
N GLY A 318 -15.97 -12.43 5.04
CA GLY A 318 -16.50 -11.67 6.18
C GLY A 318 -17.61 -10.71 5.77
N GLU A 319 -18.19 -10.00 6.74
CA GLU A 319 -19.13 -8.91 6.45
C GLU A 319 -18.49 -7.91 5.48
N VAL A 320 -19.25 -7.52 4.45
CA VAL A 320 -18.77 -6.56 3.46
C VAL A 320 -18.51 -5.22 4.15
N LEU A 321 -17.25 -4.96 4.50
CA LEU A 321 -16.84 -3.70 5.10
C LEU A 321 -16.52 -2.72 3.99
N HIS A 322 -17.34 -1.69 3.86
CA HIS A 322 -17.12 -0.59 2.93
C HIS A 322 -16.27 0.50 3.59
N ASP A 323 -15.31 1.06 2.86
CA ASP A 323 -14.64 2.28 3.31
C ASP A 323 -15.71 3.38 3.49
N PRO A 324 -15.81 4.01 4.68
CA PRO A 324 -16.80 5.06 4.89
C PRO A 324 -16.53 6.32 4.05
N GLY A 325 -15.37 6.42 3.39
CA GLY A 325 -14.89 7.56 2.63
C GLY A 325 -13.55 8.05 3.18
N VAL A 326 -12.61 8.38 2.30
CA VAL A 326 -11.24 8.73 2.67
C VAL A 326 -11.04 10.24 2.64
N LEU A 327 -10.29 10.77 3.60
CA LEU A 327 -9.85 12.16 3.59
C LEU A 327 -8.91 12.43 2.42
N SER A 328 -9.17 13.49 1.65
CA SER A 328 -8.33 13.83 0.51
C SER A 328 -8.06 15.33 0.40
N ASP A 329 -6.81 15.72 0.67
CA ASP A 329 -6.33 17.07 0.37
C ASP A 329 -6.04 17.27 -1.13
N LEU A 330 -6.06 16.19 -1.94
CA LEU A 330 -6.04 16.31 -3.41
C LEU A 330 -7.21 17.18 -3.90
N TYR A 331 -8.33 17.20 -3.16
CA TYR A 331 -9.44 18.11 -3.44
C TYR A 331 -9.04 19.59 -3.48
N TYR A 332 -8.06 19.99 -2.65
CA TYR A 332 -7.54 21.37 -2.64
C TYR A 332 -6.45 21.60 -3.68
N ALA A 333 -5.92 20.53 -4.29
CA ALA A 333 -4.85 20.59 -5.27
C ALA A 333 -5.36 20.52 -6.72
N ASP A 334 -6.37 19.69 -6.98
CA ASP A 334 -7.08 19.57 -8.27
C ASP A 334 -8.11 20.71 -8.35
N ILE A 335 -7.80 21.77 -9.11
CA ILE A 335 -8.59 23.00 -9.20
C ILE A 335 -9.34 23.09 -10.52
N TYR A 336 -8.73 22.58 -11.59
CA TYR A 336 -9.21 22.74 -12.96
C TYR A 336 -9.41 21.39 -13.63
N GLU A 337 -10.49 21.28 -14.40
CA GLU A 337 -10.69 20.19 -15.35
C GLU A 337 -10.38 20.67 -16.78
N SER A 338 -10.57 19.78 -17.76
CA SER A 338 -10.39 20.09 -19.19
C SER A 338 -11.06 21.41 -19.60
N GLY A 339 -10.35 22.21 -20.40
CA GLY A 339 -10.78 23.54 -20.80
C GLY A 339 -10.56 24.65 -19.76
N GLY A 340 -9.96 24.33 -18.61
CA GLY A 340 -9.70 25.28 -17.52
C GLY A 340 -10.93 25.63 -16.69
N ASN A 341 -11.96 24.77 -16.74
CA ASN A 341 -13.16 24.91 -15.90
C ASN A 341 -12.85 24.48 -14.46
N PHE A 342 -13.69 24.87 -13.50
CA PHE A 342 -13.49 24.51 -12.10
C PHE A 342 -13.86 23.04 -11.84
N SER A 343 -12.91 22.26 -11.33
CA SER A 343 -13.11 20.88 -10.91
C SER A 343 -13.86 20.85 -9.58
N SER A 344 -15.14 20.50 -9.61
CA SER A 344 -16.02 20.56 -8.43
C SER A 344 -15.92 19.29 -7.56
N TRP A 345 -15.49 18.17 -8.16
CA TRP A 345 -15.62 16.78 -7.67
C TRP A 345 -17.07 16.28 -7.50
N ASP A 346 -18.04 17.00 -8.04
CA ASP A 346 -19.45 16.63 -8.12
C ASP A 346 -19.96 17.13 -9.49
N PRO A 347 -19.56 16.47 -10.60
CA PRO A 347 -19.95 16.83 -11.96
C PRO A 347 -21.45 16.64 -12.23
N ASN A 348 -22.11 15.72 -11.52
CA ASN A 348 -23.54 15.44 -11.71
C ASN A 348 -24.45 16.40 -10.88
N CYS A 349 -23.85 17.19 -9.98
CA CYS A 349 -24.50 18.18 -9.12
C CYS A 349 -25.52 17.60 -8.12
N ASP A 350 -25.35 16.35 -7.68
CA ASP A 350 -26.22 15.70 -6.70
C ASP A 350 -25.83 16.01 -5.24
N GLY A 351 -24.70 16.70 -5.05
CA GLY A 351 -24.20 17.11 -3.73
C GLY A 351 -23.41 16.04 -3.00
N VAL A 352 -23.09 14.91 -3.62
CA VAL A 352 -22.20 13.87 -3.09
C VAL A 352 -20.91 13.89 -3.90
N PHE A 353 -19.78 14.09 -3.23
CA PHE A 353 -18.53 14.40 -3.93
C PHE A 353 -17.67 13.14 -4.12
N ALA A 354 -17.11 12.96 -5.30
CA ALA A 354 -16.28 11.82 -5.69
C ALA A 354 -16.97 10.48 -5.33
N ALA A 355 -18.25 10.37 -5.69
CA ALA A 355 -19.05 9.18 -5.53
C ALA A 355 -18.62 8.10 -6.53
N TRP A 356 -18.40 6.88 -6.03
CA TRP A 356 -18.11 5.74 -6.88
C TRP A 356 -18.64 4.45 -6.26
N GLY A 357 -19.52 3.74 -6.95
CA GLY A 357 -20.16 2.51 -6.50
C GLY A 357 -21.15 2.70 -5.34
N LYS A 358 -21.47 3.95 -4.97
CA LYS A 358 -22.24 4.27 -3.77
C LYS A 358 -23.73 3.97 -3.96
N PRO A 359 -24.37 3.13 -3.10
CA PRO A 359 -25.77 2.80 -3.26
C PRO A 359 -26.68 4.03 -3.24
N GLY A 360 -27.53 4.16 -4.27
CA GLY A 360 -28.49 5.25 -4.41
C GLY A 360 -27.89 6.60 -4.84
N VAL A 361 -26.61 6.64 -5.21
CA VAL A 361 -25.90 7.84 -5.69
C VAL A 361 -25.29 7.49 -7.06
N SER A 362 -25.32 8.44 -7.99
CA SER A 362 -24.74 8.22 -9.32
C SER A 362 -23.22 8.42 -9.26
N ASP A 363 -22.47 7.63 -10.03
CA ASP A 363 -21.01 7.76 -10.06
C ASP A 363 -20.57 9.11 -10.64
N ASP A 364 -19.58 9.73 -10.01
CA ASP A 364 -18.95 10.95 -10.50
C ASP A 364 -17.92 10.62 -11.56
N LEU A 365 -18.37 10.60 -12.82
CA LEU A 365 -17.52 10.37 -13.98
C LEU A 365 -16.79 11.65 -14.40
N GLY A 366 -15.54 11.52 -14.84
CA GLY A 366 -14.80 12.60 -15.49
C GLY A 366 -13.97 13.50 -14.56
N ILE A 367 -13.90 13.20 -13.26
CA ILE A 367 -12.92 13.85 -12.36
C ILE A 367 -11.51 13.40 -12.77
N ASP A 368 -10.62 14.34 -13.10
CA ASP A 368 -9.30 13.99 -13.65
C ASP A 368 -8.22 13.70 -12.58
N LEU A 369 -8.42 14.18 -11.34
CA LEU A 369 -7.61 13.91 -10.14
C LEU A 369 -6.15 14.35 -10.27
N LEU A 370 -5.86 15.27 -11.18
CA LEU A 370 -4.51 15.79 -11.37
C LEU A 370 -4.35 17.11 -10.59
N PRO A 371 -3.27 17.25 -9.79
CA PRO A 371 -3.05 18.48 -9.04
C PRO A 371 -2.64 19.63 -9.97
N ASP A 372 -3.23 20.81 -9.78
CA ASP A 372 -2.89 22.08 -10.42
C ASP A 372 -2.00 22.99 -9.56
N VAL A 373 -1.87 22.65 -8.28
CA VAL A 373 -1.04 23.34 -7.30
C VAL A 373 -0.49 22.34 -6.29
N CYS A 374 0.74 22.55 -5.82
CA CYS A 374 1.31 21.68 -4.80
C CYS A 374 0.67 21.99 -3.44
N VAL A 375 0.07 20.99 -2.79
CA VAL A 375 -0.56 21.13 -1.47
C VAL A 375 0.20 20.32 -0.43
N GLY A 376 0.45 20.93 0.73
CA GLY A 376 0.89 20.24 1.94
C GLY A 376 0.02 20.62 3.13
N ARG A 377 -0.08 19.75 4.14
CA ARG A 377 -0.81 20.02 5.38
C ARG A 377 0.08 19.84 6.62
N LEU A 378 0.03 20.81 7.53
CA LEU A 378 0.47 20.68 8.92
C LEU A 378 -0.77 20.40 9.79
N PRO A 379 -1.05 19.15 10.19
CA PRO A 379 -2.30 18.77 10.88
C PRO A 379 -2.28 19.13 12.38
N CYS A 380 -1.86 20.34 12.72
CA CYS A 380 -1.72 20.81 14.09
C CYS A 380 -3.09 20.94 14.79
N ARG A 381 -3.20 20.36 15.99
CA ARG A 381 -4.41 20.29 16.82
C ARG A 381 -4.42 21.35 17.92
N ASN A 382 -3.35 22.12 18.07
CA ASN A 382 -3.24 23.20 19.03
C ASN A 382 -2.05 24.12 18.70
N VAL A 383 -1.95 25.23 19.43
CA VAL A 383 -0.90 26.23 19.27
C VAL A 383 0.51 25.67 19.53
N ASN A 384 0.66 24.73 20.47
CA ASN A 384 1.98 24.18 20.80
C ASN A 384 2.52 23.33 19.65
N GLU A 385 1.68 22.51 19.02
CA GLU A 385 2.05 21.77 17.82
C GLU A 385 2.45 22.69 16.66
N VAL A 386 1.71 23.79 16.44
CA VAL A 386 2.09 24.79 15.44
C VAL A 386 3.48 25.35 15.73
N LYS A 387 3.75 25.78 16.97
CA LYS A 387 5.07 26.29 17.36
C LYS A 387 6.16 25.25 17.11
N THR A 388 5.97 24.02 17.58
CA THR A 388 6.93 22.92 17.43
C THR A 388 7.26 22.65 15.96
N VAL A 389 6.25 22.57 15.10
CA VAL A 389 6.47 22.30 13.67
C VAL A 389 7.11 23.49 12.96
N VAL A 390 6.69 24.72 13.26
CA VAL A 390 7.32 25.94 12.73
C VAL A 390 8.79 26.02 13.13
N ASP A 391 9.11 25.76 14.41
CA ASP A 391 10.49 25.75 14.88
C ASP A 391 11.31 24.66 14.19
N LYS A 392 10.74 23.45 13.99
CA LYS A 392 11.40 22.38 13.24
C LYS A 392 11.72 22.77 11.80
N ILE A 393 10.75 23.36 11.07
CA ILE A 393 10.93 23.79 9.68
C ILE A 393 12.03 24.86 9.59
N ILE A 394 11.93 25.91 10.41
CA ILE A 394 12.90 27.01 10.42
C ILE A 394 14.29 26.48 10.78
N ASN A 395 14.40 25.62 11.79
CA ASN A 395 15.69 25.04 12.19
C ASN A 395 16.30 24.19 11.07
N TYR A 396 15.48 23.37 10.41
CA TYR A 396 15.94 22.53 9.29
C TYR A 396 16.45 23.38 8.11
N GLU A 397 15.75 24.45 7.77
CA GLU A 397 16.09 25.32 6.62
C GLU A 397 17.22 26.31 6.93
N SER A 398 17.44 26.65 8.21
CA SER A 398 18.47 27.60 8.64
C SER A 398 19.79 26.94 9.04
N THR A 399 19.80 25.64 9.33
CA THR A 399 21.00 24.93 9.80
C THR A 399 21.71 24.27 8.61
N PRO A 400 22.99 24.60 8.33
CA PRO A 400 23.73 23.96 7.26
C PRO A 400 23.81 22.45 7.47
N VAL A 401 23.52 21.69 6.41
CA VAL A 401 23.51 20.22 6.31
C VAL A 401 24.95 19.64 6.35
N HIS A 402 25.90 20.34 6.98
CA HIS A 402 27.32 19.98 6.93
C HIS A 402 27.75 19.00 8.03
N ASP A 403 26.86 18.63 8.96
CA ASP A 403 27.14 17.68 10.05
C ASP A 403 26.01 16.64 10.15
N THR A 404 26.00 15.67 9.22
CA THR A 404 24.80 14.86 8.91
C THR A 404 25.00 13.36 9.02
N ASP A 405 25.71 12.93 10.07
CA ASP A 405 25.70 11.51 10.46
C ASP A 405 24.28 10.99 10.67
N TRP A 406 23.33 11.86 11.04
CA TRP A 406 21.92 11.53 11.14
C TRP A 406 21.25 11.33 9.76
N PHE A 407 21.61 12.09 8.72
CA PHE A 407 20.99 11.97 7.38
C PHE A 407 21.42 10.68 6.69
N ASN A 408 22.69 10.30 6.81
CA ASN A 408 23.20 9.02 6.31
C ASN A 408 22.95 7.89 7.32
N LYS A 409 21.80 7.89 7.99
CA LYS A 409 21.37 6.83 8.89
C LYS A 409 19.99 6.34 8.50
N VAL A 410 19.84 5.02 8.44
CA VAL A 410 18.55 4.34 8.42
C VAL A 410 18.28 3.76 9.81
N THR A 411 17.13 4.09 10.37
CA THR A 411 16.61 3.45 11.58
C THR A 411 15.48 2.52 11.16
N VAL A 412 15.59 1.25 11.50
CA VAL A 412 14.52 0.28 11.30
C VAL A 412 13.93 -0.14 12.64
N VAL A 413 12.61 -0.29 12.70
CA VAL A 413 11.89 -0.69 13.92
C VAL A 413 10.91 -1.81 13.58
N SER A 414 11.00 -2.93 14.32
CA SER A 414 10.10 -4.07 14.11
C SER A 414 10.15 -5.11 15.21
N GLY A 415 9.22 -6.06 15.18
CA GLY A 415 9.19 -7.27 15.98
C GLY A 415 8.52 -8.42 15.23
N ASP A 416 7.81 -9.24 15.98
CA ASP A 416 7.07 -10.39 15.49
C ASP A 416 5.63 -10.00 15.12
N GLY A 417 5.43 -9.63 13.86
CA GLY A 417 4.14 -9.12 13.39
C GLY A 417 2.98 -10.08 13.64
N PHE A 418 3.19 -11.37 13.38
CA PHE A 418 2.16 -12.40 13.47
C PHE A 418 2.74 -13.70 14.00
N ILE A 419 1.94 -14.47 14.73
CA ILE A 419 2.31 -15.83 15.08
C ILE A 419 2.04 -16.76 13.89
N ASP A 420 3.09 -17.41 13.40
CA ASP A 420 3.06 -18.32 12.24
C ASP A 420 3.47 -19.75 12.62
N GLN A 421 3.12 -20.14 13.85
CA GLN A 421 3.47 -21.43 14.45
C GLN A 421 2.93 -22.61 13.64
N GLN A 422 3.80 -23.56 13.29
CA GLN A 422 3.38 -24.84 12.71
C GLN A 422 2.64 -25.71 13.73
N ASP A 423 1.58 -26.41 13.30
CA ASP A 423 0.92 -27.42 14.13
C ASP A 423 1.90 -28.56 14.44
N LEU A 424 2.15 -28.79 15.72
CA LEU A 424 3.00 -29.89 16.17
C LEU A 424 2.32 -31.24 15.98
N ASP A 425 1.00 -31.37 16.11
CA ASP A 425 0.22 -32.63 15.99
C ASP A 425 0.96 -33.88 16.54
N ILE A 426 1.49 -33.81 17.77
CA ILE A 426 2.18 -34.94 18.43
C ILE A 426 1.13 -35.82 19.08
N ARG A 427 1.00 -37.08 18.67
CA ARG A 427 -0.12 -37.94 19.10
C ARG A 427 0.34 -39.00 20.08
N TRP A 428 -0.01 -38.81 21.34
CA TRP A 428 0.28 -39.76 22.40
C TRP A 428 -0.93 -40.64 22.69
N ASP A 429 -0.85 -41.90 22.27
CA ASP A 429 -1.83 -42.92 22.63
C ASP A 429 -1.67 -43.32 24.11
N THR A 430 -2.73 -43.11 24.87
CA THR A 430 -2.77 -43.38 26.31
C THR A 430 -3.57 -44.63 26.66
N THR A 431 -4.03 -45.39 25.65
CA THR A 431 -4.73 -46.65 25.87
C THR A 431 -3.79 -47.69 26.48
N GLY A 432 -4.30 -48.47 27.44
CA GLY A 432 -3.53 -49.48 28.16
C GLY A 432 -2.58 -48.96 29.24
N LEU A 433 -2.38 -47.64 29.36
CA LEU A 433 -1.61 -47.06 30.45
C LEU A 433 -2.40 -47.11 31.79
N PRO A 434 -1.72 -47.39 32.92
CA PRO A 434 -2.39 -47.45 34.23
C PRO A 434 -2.89 -46.07 34.68
N ASN A 435 -3.90 -46.08 35.56
CA ASN A 435 -4.30 -44.87 36.27
C ASN A 435 -3.17 -44.44 37.21
N ASP A 436 -2.44 -43.39 36.84
CA ASP A 436 -1.31 -42.84 37.59
C ASP A 436 -1.05 -41.39 37.12
N TYR A 437 -0.05 -40.74 37.71
CA TYR A 437 0.47 -39.47 37.25
C TYR A 437 1.54 -39.66 36.18
N TYR A 438 1.56 -38.71 35.25
CA TYR A 438 2.52 -38.64 34.16
C TYR A 438 3.03 -37.21 34.05
N ILE A 439 4.28 -37.08 33.60
CA ILE A 439 4.89 -35.78 33.37
C ILE A 439 5.27 -35.70 31.90
N ILE A 440 4.64 -34.77 31.19
CA ILE A 440 4.95 -34.41 29.81
C ILE A 440 6.05 -33.36 29.86
N TYR A 441 7.06 -33.52 29.02
CA TYR A 441 8.16 -32.59 28.88
C TYR A 441 8.26 -32.12 27.43
N GLY A 442 8.59 -30.85 27.23
CA GLY A 442 8.90 -30.26 25.93
C GLY A 442 10.23 -29.51 25.98
N GLN A 443 11.06 -29.63 24.95
CA GLN A 443 12.29 -28.83 24.84
C GLN A 443 12.56 -28.43 23.39
N SER A 444 12.80 -27.13 23.19
CA SER A 444 13.19 -26.58 21.89
C SER A 444 14.71 -26.61 21.72
N ILE A 445 15.15 -26.83 20.48
CA ILE A 445 16.54 -26.79 20.06
C ILE A 445 16.64 -25.97 18.77
N ASN A 446 17.43 -24.90 18.76
CA ASN A 446 17.60 -24.10 17.55
C ASN A 446 18.57 -24.75 16.55
N LYS A 447 18.68 -24.18 15.34
CA LYS A 447 19.61 -24.65 14.29
C LYS A 447 21.08 -24.71 14.71
N LYS A 448 21.49 -23.93 15.73
CA LYS A 448 22.85 -23.93 16.27
C LYS A 448 23.09 -25.08 17.27
N GLY A 449 22.04 -25.81 17.64
CA GLY A 449 22.09 -26.88 18.64
C GLY A 449 21.96 -26.38 20.08
N GLU A 450 21.64 -25.11 20.29
CA GLU A 450 21.35 -24.57 21.63
C GLU A 450 20.03 -25.13 22.14
N LYS A 451 20.00 -25.51 23.41
CA LYS A 451 18.84 -26.10 24.08
C LYS A 451 18.12 -25.06 24.93
N GLY A 452 16.82 -24.99 24.75
CA GLY A 452 15.92 -24.19 25.57
C GLY A 452 15.69 -24.73 26.97
N PRO A 453 15.01 -23.96 27.83
CA PRO A 453 14.41 -24.49 29.04
C PRO A 453 13.45 -25.64 28.72
N VAL A 454 13.31 -26.58 29.66
CA VAL A 454 12.38 -27.70 29.55
C VAL A 454 11.03 -27.26 30.11
N ASP A 455 10.00 -27.26 29.25
CA ASP A 455 8.62 -27.14 29.67
C ASP A 455 8.16 -28.46 30.31
N THR A 456 7.41 -28.40 31.42
CA THR A 456 7.09 -29.56 32.26
C THR A 456 5.65 -29.51 32.76
N ILE A 457 4.83 -30.46 32.32
CA ILE A 457 3.40 -30.51 32.63
C ILE A 457 3.05 -31.82 33.30
N LYS A 458 2.67 -31.75 34.58
CA LYS A 458 2.21 -32.92 35.34
C LYS A 458 0.71 -33.12 35.18
N ILE A 459 0.29 -34.25 34.64
CA ILE A 459 -1.11 -34.63 34.45
C ILE A 459 -1.44 -35.95 35.17
N GLN A 460 -2.72 -36.29 35.23
CA GLN A 460 -3.21 -37.57 35.71
C GLN A 460 -3.92 -38.33 34.58
N ILE A 461 -3.63 -39.62 34.42
CA ILE A 461 -4.55 -40.54 33.72
C ILE A 461 -5.44 -41.15 34.79
N ASP A 462 -6.76 -40.95 34.68
CA ASP A 462 -7.74 -41.52 35.61
C ASP A 462 -9.02 -41.90 34.88
N ARG A 463 -9.10 -43.15 34.42
CA ARG A 463 -10.26 -43.69 33.69
C ARG A 463 -11.53 -43.81 34.53
N THR A 464 -11.49 -43.44 35.81
CA THR A 464 -12.69 -43.38 36.67
C THR A 464 -13.38 -42.00 36.63
N LYS A 465 -12.74 -41.00 36.00
CA LYS A 465 -13.24 -39.63 35.90
C LYS A 465 -13.41 -39.20 34.45
N GLU A 466 -14.23 -38.17 34.25
CA GLU A 466 -14.33 -37.48 32.95
C GLU A 466 -13.01 -36.79 32.61
N THR A 467 -12.72 -36.66 31.31
CA THR A 467 -11.56 -35.91 30.84
C THR A 467 -11.76 -34.44 31.15
N ARG A 468 -10.74 -33.81 31.74
CA ARG A 468 -10.68 -32.37 31.98
C ARG A 468 -9.33 -31.86 31.49
N LEU A 469 -9.37 -31.09 30.41
CA LEU A 469 -8.21 -30.42 29.84
C LEU A 469 -8.41 -28.91 29.86
N THR A 470 -7.35 -28.18 30.13
CA THR A 470 -7.32 -26.72 30.13
C THR A 470 -6.17 -26.21 29.29
N PHE A 471 -6.44 -25.15 28.53
CA PHE A 471 -5.47 -24.48 27.68
C PHE A 471 -4.39 -23.79 28.53
N ASN A 472 -3.11 -24.02 28.21
CA ASN A 472 -1.99 -23.39 28.89
C ASN A 472 -1.25 -22.48 27.90
N HIS A 473 -1.08 -21.20 28.19
CA HIS A 473 -0.22 -20.35 27.35
C HIS A 473 0.51 -19.37 28.25
N ASP A 474 1.46 -19.91 29.01
CA ASP A 474 2.14 -19.22 30.09
C ASP A 474 3.64 -19.01 29.85
N ASP A 475 4.11 -19.22 28.62
CA ASP A 475 5.51 -18.98 28.24
C ASP A 475 6.01 -17.55 28.52
N HIS A 476 5.14 -16.55 28.62
CA HIS A 476 5.49 -15.22 29.12
C HIS A 476 6.01 -15.20 30.57
N LEU A 477 5.78 -16.26 31.35
CA LEU A 477 6.32 -16.47 32.70
C LEU A 477 7.67 -17.22 32.68
N ASN A 478 8.12 -17.68 31.51
CA ASN A 478 9.37 -18.41 31.39
C ASN A 478 10.55 -17.52 31.84
N PRO A 479 11.35 -17.93 32.84
CA PRO A 479 12.48 -17.14 33.33
C PRO A 479 13.51 -16.78 32.25
N ALA A 480 13.60 -17.57 31.17
CA ALA A 480 14.49 -17.29 30.05
C ALA A 480 14.10 -16.00 29.31
N LEU A 481 12.82 -15.64 29.27
CA LEU A 481 12.32 -14.42 28.62
C LEU A 481 12.34 -13.19 29.55
N GLN A 482 12.42 -13.40 30.87
CA GLN A 482 12.44 -12.30 31.85
C GLN A 482 13.74 -11.48 31.83
N ASN A 483 14.82 -12.02 31.25
CA ASN A 483 16.09 -11.32 31.10
C ASN A 483 16.17 -10.48 29.81
N GLY A 484 15.08 -10.40 29.04
CA GLY A 484 15.02 -9.71 27.76
C GLY A 484 15.47 -10.58 26.58
N TYR A 485 15.73 -9.93 25.46
CA TYR A 485 16.08 -10.56 24.18
C TYR A 485 17.50 -10.16 23.73
N PRO A 486 18.21 -11.01 22.98
CA PRO A 486 17.81 -12.35 22.54
C PRO A 486 17.73 -13.34 23.70
N ALA A 487 16.92 -14.39 23.54
CA ALA A 487 16.75 -15.44 24.53
C ALA A 487 16.95 -16.84 23.90
N PRO A 488 17.26 -17.89 24.70
CA PRO A 488 17.34 -19.26 24.20
C PRO A 488 16.02 -19.72 23.55
N PRO A 489 16.05 -20.74 22.68
CA PRO A 489 14.84 -21.23 22.02
C PRO A 489 13.81 -21.72 23.04
N ILE A 490 12.53 -21.43 22.82
CA ILE A 490 11.45 -21.68 23.76
C ILE A 490 10.50 -22.74 23.18
N THR A 491 10.08 -23.67 24.03
CA THR A 491 8.92 -24.53 23.78
C THR A 491 7.86 -24.23 24.82
N GLU A 492 6.61 -24.25 24.39
CA GLU A 492 5.43 -24.12 25.24
C GLU A 492 4.40 -25.17 24.79
N ILE A 493 4.04 -26.12 25.64
CA ILE A 493 2.93 -27.04 25.37
C ILE A 493 1.63 -26.39 25.84
N VAL A 494 0.70 -26.21 24.91
CA VAL A 494 -0.54 -25.46 25.18
C VAL A 494 -1.79 -26.31 25.31
N SER A 495 -1.74 -27.55 24.82
CA SER A 495 -2.91 -28.42 24.72
C SER A 495 -3.35 -29.05 26.05
N VAL A 496 -2.59 -28.86 27.13
CA VAL A 496 -2.80 -29.43 28.46
C VAL A 496 -2.17 -28.54 29.52
N SER A 497 -2.68 -28.57 30.75
CA SER A 497 -2.15 -27.82 31.90
C SER A 497 -1.79 -28.72 33.09
N PRO A 498 -0.95 -28.24 34.03
CA PRO A 498 -0.68 -28.96 35.26
C PRO A 498 -1.96 -29.27 36.06
N GLY A 499 -2.14 -30.55 36.42
CA GLY A 499 -3.30 -31.03 37.18
C GLY A 499 -4.50 -31.47 36.33
N ASP A 500 -4.39 -31.42 34.99
CA ASP A 500 -5.39 -31.96 34.09
C ASP A 500 -5.52 -33.48 34.18
N VAL A 501 -6.70 -33.98 33.78
CA VAL A 501 -7.07 -35.39 33.88
C VAL A 501 -7.45 -35.92 32.49
N LEU A 502 -6.73 -36.93 32.03
CA LEU A 502 -7.12 -37.75 30.88
C LEU A 502 -8.04 -38.87 31.40
N GLY A 503 -9.34 -38.70 31.15
CA GLY A 503 -10.42 -39.52 31.70
C GLY A 503 -10.99 -40.53 30.71
N TYR A 504 -12.27 -40.91 30.89
CA TYR A 504 -12.95 -41.85 29.98
C TYR A 504 -13.71 -41.19 28.83
N THR A 505 -13.88 -39.87 28.82
CA THR A 505 -14.61 -39.13 27.78
C THR A 505 -13.66 -38.52 26.76
N ASP A 506 -14.13 -38.35 25.53
CA ASP A 506 -13.47 -37.48 24.55
C ASP A 506 -13.60 -36.01 24.98
N TYR A 507 -12.61 -35.20 24.61
CA TYR A 507 -12.59 -33.76 24.88
C TYR A 507 -11.95 -33.02 23.71
N THR A 508 -12.60 -31.94 23.25
CA THR A 508 -12.04 -31.02 22.28
C THR A 508 -12.29 -29.58 22.72
N TYR A 509 -11.33 -28.71 22.42
CA TYR A 509 -11.46 -27.28 22.66
C TYR A 509 -10.66 -26.51 21.61
N THR A 510 -11.28 -25.47 21.04
CA THR A 510 -10.65 -24.55 20.10
C THR A 510 -10.53 -23.21 20.80
N PRO A 511 -9.31 -22.80 21.22
CA PRO A 511 -9.11 -21.47 21.80
C PRO A 511 -9.42 -20.40 20.75
N GLY A 512 -10.08 -19.33 21.20
CA GLY A 512 -10.33 -18.16 20.35
C GLY A 512 -9.09 -17.26 20.23
N GLU A 513 -9.16 -16.24 19.39
CA GLU A 513 -8.05 -15.29 19.15
C GLU A 513 -7.53 -14.58 20.42
N ASP A 514 -8.40 -14.37 21.42
CA ASP A 514 -8.03 -13.79 22.72
C ASP A 514 -7.20 -14.75 23.60
N GLU A 515 -7.21 -16.04 23.31
CA GLU A 515 -6.42 -17.07 24.01
C GLU A 515 -5.23 -17.54 23.17
N ALA A 516 -5.44 -17.81 21.88
CA ALA A 516 -4.42 -18.25 20.94
C ALA A 516 -4.53 -17.45 19.63
N TYR A 517 -3.74 -16.40 19.51
CA TYR A 517 -3.70 -15.57 18.31
C TYR A 517 -3.39 -16.40 17.05
N CYS A 518 -4.06 -16.06 15.95
CA CYS A 518 -4.00 -16.71 14.65
C CYS A 518 -4.34 -18.22 14.63
N ASN A 519 -4.97 -18.75 15.69
CA ASN A 519 -5.35 -20.17 15.74
C ASN A 519 -6.45 -20.52 14.72
N ASP A 520 -7.29 -19.55 14.32
CA ASP A 520 -8.30 -19.76 13.30
C ASP A 520 -7.71 -20.06 11.91
N PHE A 521 -6.51 -19.53 11.63
CA PHE A 521 -5.81 -19.76 10.35
C PHE A 521 -4.98 -21.05 10.37
N ASN A 522 -4.40 -21.37 11.51
CA ASN A 522 -3.58 -22.56 11.71
C ASN A 522 -3.86 -23.12 13.11
N PRO A 523 -4.45 -24.33 13.24
CA PRO A 523 -4.95 -24.86 14.51
C PRO A 523 -3.84 -25.35 15.47
N TRP A 524 -2.78 -24.56 15.61
CA TRP A 524 -1.58 -24.85 16.38
C TRP A 524 -1.84 -25.00 17.88
N ALA A 525 -3.00 -24.52 18.37
CA ALA A 525 -3.35 -24.50 19.78
C ALA A 525 -4.56 -25.37 20.16
N ASN A 526 -5.19 -26.04 19.19
CA ASN A 526 -6.40 -26.84 19.44
C ASN A 526 -6.14 -28.01 20.41
N ILE A 527 -7.02 -28.15 21.40
CA ILE A 527 -7.00 -29.27 22.33
C ILE A 527 -7.83 -30.41 21.74
N SER A 528 -7.25 -31.60 21.68
CA SER A 528 -7.99 -32.81 21.32
C SER A 528 -7.49 -34.02 22.11
N TYR A 529 -8.42 -34.65 22.81
CA TYR A 529 -8.29 -35.97 23.42
C TYR A 529 -9.42 -36.84 22.92
N VAL A 530 -9.16 -37.73 21.96
CA VAL A 530 -10.20 -38.49 21.27
C VAL A 530 -9.77 -39.95 21.16
N ASN A 531 -10.67 -40.88 21.51
CA ASN A 531 -10.41 -42.33 21.48
C ASN A 531 -9.14 -42.75 22.24
N GLY A 532 -8.87 -42.09 23.37
CA GLY A 532 -7.68 -42.40 24.17
C GLY A 532 -6.38 -41.75 23.70
N VAL A 533 -6.40 -40.93 22.65
CA VAL A 533 -5.21 -40.27 22.10
C VAL A 533 -5.21 -38.79 22.45
N LEU A 534 -4.17 -38.32 23.14
CA LEU A 534 -3.92 -36.90 23.36
C LEU A 534 -3.09 -36.35 22.20
N THR A 535 -3.60 -35.33 21.52
CA THR A 535 -2.78 -34.53 20.61
C THR A 535 -2.11 -33.41 21.39
N ILE A 536 -0.81 -33.53 21.57
CA ILE A 536 0.05 -32.54 22.19
C ILE A 536 0.38 -31.48 21.14
N ARG A 537 -0.03 -30.24 21.43
CA ARG A 537 0.23 -29.06 20.60
C ARG A 537 0.88 -27.94 21.41
N GLY A 538 1.46 -26.97 20.72
CA GLY A 538 2.28 -25.96 21.36
C GLY A 538 3.05 -25.05 20.40
N LYS A 539 3.93 -24.25 20.99
CA LYS A 539 4.84 -23.36 20.28
C LYS A 539 6.28 -23.86 20.36
N SER A 540 7.06 -23.56 19.33
CA SER A 540 8.51 -23.71 19.34
C SER A 540 9.16 -22.64 18.48
N TYR A 541 9.91 -21.73 19.10
CA TYR A 541 10.48 -20.55 18.44
C TYR A 541 11.87 -20.22 19.00
N ASP A 542 12.67 -19.47 18.24
CA ASP A 542 14.06 -19.12 18.56
C ASP A 542 14.18 -17.60 18.69
N PRO A 543 14.11 -17.02 19.92
CA PRO A 543 14.06 -15.58 20.16
C PRO A 543 15.30 -14.76 19.81
N GLU A 544 16.10 -15.22 18.84
CA GLU A 544 17.24 -14.50 18.28
C GLU A 544 16.86 -13.74 17.00
N PRO A 545 17.63 -12.72 16.60
CA PRO A 545 17.47 -12.08 15.30
C PRO A 545 17.56 -13.08 14.15
N TYR A 546 16.53 -13.14 13.32
CA TYR A 546 16.37 -14.17 12.27
C TYR A 546 16.36 -15.62 12.79
N GLY A 547 16.15 -15.84 14.08
CA GLY A 547 15.81 -17.15 14.61
C GLY A 547 14.51 -17.59 13.96
N ASN A 548 14.57 -18.67 13.20
CA ASN A 548 13.45 -19.02 12.33
C ASN A 548 13.13 -20.52 12.23
N VAL A 549 13.97 -21.36 12.83
CA VAL A 549 13.78 -22.81 12.81
C VAL A 549 14.25 -23.41 14.11
N THR A 550 13.38 -24.23 14.66
CA THR A 550 13.67 -25.06 15.83
C THR A 550 13.34 -26.52 15.57
N ASN A 551 13.85 -27.40 16.43
CA ASN A 551 13.39 -28.76 16.61
C ASN A 551 12.80 -28.86 18.01
N VAL A 552 11.65 -29.49 18.17
CA VAL A 552 11.05 -29.73 19.48
C VAL A 552 11.02 -31.22 19.79
N HIS A 553 11.51 -31.56 20.97
CA HIS A 553 11.41 -32.90 21.54
C HIS A 553 10.33 -32.90 22.60
N VAL A 554 9.34 -33.79 22.46
CA VAL A 554 8.35 -34.06 23.48
C VAL A 554 8.53 -35.48 23.99
N TRP A 555 8.58 -35.65 25.31
CA TRP A 555 8.62 -36.97 25.93
C TRP A 555 7.77 -37.02 27.18
N VAL A 556 7.29 -38.22 27.54
CA VAL A 556 6.47 -38.43 28.73
C VAL A 556 7.13 -39.44 29.63
N LYS A 557 7.20 -39.12 30.93
CA LYS A 557 7.65 -40.05 31.97
C LYS A 557 6.52 -40.45 32.89
N ASN A 558 6.55 -41.71 33.34
CA ASN A 558 5.75 -42.15 34.47
C ASN A 558 6.39 -41.70 35.81
N MET A 559 5.72 -41.96 36.93
CA MET A 559 6.24 -41.62 38.27
C MET A 559 7.50 -42.41 38.69
N LYS A 560 7.88 -43.46 37.96
CA LYS A 560 9.15 -44.19 38.15
C LYS A 560 10.32 -43.55 37.38
N GLY A 561 10.05 -42.52 36.57
CA GLY A 561 11.03 -41.83 35.74
C GLY A 561 11.32 -42.50 34.39
N GLU A 562 10.58 -43.56 34.06
CA GLU A 562 10.72 -44.27 32.77
C GLU A 562 10.05 -43.47 31.66
N VAL A 563 10.73 -43.32 30.52
CA VAL A 563 10.17 -42.66 29.34
C VAL A 563 9.23 -43.64 28.65
N ILE A 564 7.94 -43.32 28.62
CA ILE A 564 6.87 -44.15 28.03
C ILE A 564 6.42 -43.67 26.66
N PHE A 565 6.76 -42.44 26.31
CA PHE A 565 6.48 -41.83 25.00
C PHE A 565 7.59 -40.83 24.69
N SER A 566 7.98 -40.71 23.42
CA SER A 566 8.99 -39.77 22.96
C SER A 566 8.83 -39.54 21.47
N GLU A 567 8.70 -38.28 21.05
CA GLU A 567 8.53 -37.91 19.65
C GLU A 567 9.19 -36.55 19.37
N TRP A 568 9.67 -36.39 18.12
CA TRP A 568 10.30 -35.17 17.65
C TRP A 568 9.46 -34.51 16.55
N ARG A 569 9.46 -33.18 16.54
CA ARG A 569 9.12 -32.38 15.36
C ARG A 569 10.35 -31.58 14.99
N ASN A 570 10.86 -31.81 13.79
CA ASN A 570 12.10 -31.19 13.32
C ASN A 570 11.79 -30.14 12.27
N ASN A 571 12.63 -29.10 12.22
CA ASN A 571 12.53 -28.01 11.27
C ASN A 571 11.20 -27.24 11.35
N THR A 572 10.69 -27.00 12.56
CA THR A 572 9.51 -26.16 12.77
C THR A 572 9.89 -24.71 12.50
N GLU A 573 9.37 -24.15 11.40
CA GLU A 573 9.62 -22.78 11.00
C GLU A 573 8.70 -21.80 11.73
N THR A 574 9.26 -20.68 12.16
CA THR A 574 8.57 -19.48 12.66
C THR A 574 9.31 -18.27 12.08
N TYR A 575 8.61 -17.24 11.62
CA TYR A 575 9.23 -16.08 11.00
C TYR A 575 8.78 -14.80 11.70
N TYR A 576 9.74 -14.08 12.27
CA TYR A 576 9.52 -12.71 12.73
C TYR A 576 9.44 -11.79 11.51
N GLU A 577 8.28 -11.78 10.84
CA GLU A 577 8.05 -11.16 9.52
C GLU A 577 8.66 -9.75 9.43
N GLY A 578 8.48 -8.97 10.49
CA GLY A 578 8.98 -7.62 10.62
C GLY A 578 10.50 -7.50 10.42
N GLU A 579 11.28 -8.45 10.92
CA GLU A 579 12.75 -8.48 10.79
C GLU A 579 13.20 -8.86 9.38
N TRP A 580 12.42 -9.68 8.68
CA TRP A 580 12.66 -9.98 7.27
C TRP A 580 12.27 -8.80 6.38
N THR A 581 11.17 -8.12 6.70
CA THR A 581 10.69 -6.93 6.00
C THR A 581 11.62 -5.73 6.19
N THR A 582 12.14 -5.53 7.39
CA THR A 582 13.05 -4.41 7.68
C THR A 582 14.51 -4.75 7.42
N GLY A 583 14.90 -6.01 7.51
CA GLY A 583 16.29 -6.39 7.55
C GLY A 583 16.97 -6.63 6.21
N GLU A 584 18.12 -7.31 6.26
CA GLU A 584 19.11 -7.40 5.19
C GLU A 584 19.16 -8.75 4.49
N LYS A 585 18.39 -9.74 4.96
CA LYS A 585 18.35 -11.08 4.37
C LYS A 585 17.24 -11.22 3.33
N LEU A 586 17.44 -12.15 2.40
CA LEU A 586 16.41 -12.56 1.45
C LEU A 586 15.50 -13.62 2.07
N LEU A 587 14.19 -13.46 1.91
CA LEU A 587 13.19 -14.48 2.16
C LEU A 587 12.41 -14.74 0.87
N CYS A 588 12.42 -16.00 0.39
CA CYS A 588 11.78 -16.39 -0.88
C CYS A 588 12.13 -15.47 -2.07
N GLY A 589 13.38 -15.00 -2.16
CA GLY A 589 13.86 -14.14 -3.26
C GLY A 589 13.53 -12.65 -3.11
N ARG A 590 12.99 -12.20 -1.96
CA ARG A 590 12.72 -10.79 -1.66
C ARG A 590 13.56 -10.31 -0.48
N GLY A 591 14.16 -9.14 -0.61
CA GLY A 591 14.93 -8.51 0.47
C GLY A 591 14.06 -7.57 1.29
N GLY A 592 14.44 -7.37 2.55
CA GLY A 592 13.90 -6.31 3.38
C GLY A 592 14.49 -4.93 3.07
N ALA A 593 14.11 -3.92 3.84
CA ALA A 593 14.56 -2.54 3.66
C ALA A 593 16.09 -2.41 3.67
N LEU A 594 16.78 -3.07 4.62
CA LEU A 594 18.25 -3.01 4.71
C LEU A 594 18.98 -3.77 3.60
N TYR A 595 18.32 -4.73 2.92
CA TYR A 595 18.91 -5.41 1.77
C TYR A 595 19.15 -4.44 0.61
N TYR A 596 18.22 -3.52 0.39
CA TYR A 596 18.30 -2.50 -0.66
C TYR A 596 19.06 -1.23 -0.21
N MET A 597 19.30 -1.06 1.09
CA MET A 597 19.95 0.13 1.62
C MET A 597 21.46 0.13 1.35
N PRO A 598 22.01 1.15 0.66
CA PRO A 598 23.44 1.24 0.40
C PRO A 598 24.27 1.26 1.69
N SER A 599 25.48 0.71 1.63
CA SER A 599 26.39 0.59 2.78
C SER A 599 26.89 1.94 3.34
N VAL A 600 26.70 3.04 2.61
CA VAL A 600 26.99 4.40 3.11
C VAL A 600 26.05 4.81 4.24
N PHE A 601 24.87 4.19 4.35
CA PHE A 601 23.95 4.44 5.45
C PHE A 601 24.35 3.63 6.68
N LYS A 602 24.56 4.32 7.81
CA LYS A 602 24.62 3.69 9.12
C LYS A 602 23.27 3.05 9.43
N ARG A 603 23.31 1.79 9.88
CA ARG A 603 22.11 1.02 10.21
C ARG A 603 21.90 1.04 11.72
N GLU A 604 20.74 1.51 12.16
CA GLU A 604 20.26 1.41 13.52
C GLU A 604 19.06 0.45 13.52
N ILE A 605 19.18 -0.67 14.23
CA ILE A 605 18.22 -1.78 14.17
C ILE A 605 17.56 -1.93 15.53
N LEU A 606 16.33 -1.44 15.64
CA LEU A 606 15.49 -1.59 16.82
C LEU A 606 14.56 -2.79 16.60
N TRP A 607 15.01 -3.98 16.96
CA TRP A 607 14.19 -5.19 16.89
C TRP A 607 13.82 -5.70 18.26
N ALA A 608 12.65 -6.30 18.37
CA ALA A 608 12.24 -6.97 19.59
C ALA A 608 13.21 -8.12 19.94
N SER A 609 13.64 -8.91 18.95
CA SER A 609 14.55 -10.06 19.18
C SER A 609 15.99 -9.70 19.54
N ASN A 610 16.46 -8.48 19.21
CA ASN A 610 17.80 -8.03 19.57
C ASN A 610 17.82 -7.20 20.87
N GLY A 611 16.65 -7.03 21.50
CA GLY A 611 16.50 -6.29 22.75
C GLY A 611 16.58 -4.77 22.61
N ASN A 612 16.67 -4.21 21.40
CA ASN A 612 16.73 -2.77 21.17
C ASN A 612 15.33 -2.15 20.97
N PHE A 613 14.27 -2.95 20.90
CA PHE A 613 12.89 -2.47 20.93
C PHE A 613 12.13 -3.14 22.07
N THR A 614 12.00 -2.41 23.17
CA THR A 614 11.30 -2.83 24.39
C THR A 614 10.11 -1.93 24.72
N GLY A 615 10.04 -0.74 24.09
CA GLY A 615 8.90 0.14 24.19
C GLY A 615 9.08 1.46 23.44
N GLN A 616 8.14 2.37 23.67
CA GLN A 616 8.02 3.65 22.97
C GLN A 616 9.28 4.52 23.14
N ASP A 617 9.92 4.50 24.31
CA ASP A 617 11.10 5.31 24.60
C ASP A 617 12.29 4.96 23.70
N ASP A 618 12.45 3.71 23.29
CA ASP A 618 13.52 3.27 22.39
C ASP A 618 13.36 3.92 21.01
N VAL A 619 12.13 3.88 20.49
CA VAL A 619 11.76 4.47 19.20
C VAL A 619 11.92 5.98 19.26
N LEU A 620 11.33 6.65 20.26
CA LEU A 620 11.43 8.10 20.43
C LEU A 620 12.88 8.55 20.59
N SER A 621 13.69 7.81 21.34
CA SER A 621 15.11 8.10 21.52
C SER A 621 15.89 8.00 20.21
N ALA A 622 15.62 7.00 19.38
CA ALA A 622 16.24 6.88 18.06
C ALA A 622 15.83 8.00 17.11
N LEU A 623 14.52 8.32 17.06
CA LEU A 623 14.01 9.43 16.24
C LEU A 623 14.58 10.78 16.68
N ASN A 624 14.72 11.01 17.99
CA ASN A 624 15.30 12.24 18.53
C ASN A 624 16.81 12.38 18.21
N ARG A 625 17.53 11.27 18.00
CA ARG A 625 18.92 11.29 17.48
C ARG A 625 19.00 11.59 15.97
N GLY A 626 17.87 11.57 15.27
CA GLY A 626 17.75 11.80 13.83
C GLY A 626 18.17 10.59 12.98
N CYS A 627 17.40 10.38 11.91
CA CYS A 627 17.66 9.43 10.83
C CYS A 627 17.20 10.05 9.50
N GLY A 628 17.93 9.83 8.41
CA GLY A 628 17.49 10.24 7.08
C GLY A 628 16.39 9.34 6.54
N PHE A 629 16.42 8.06 6.92
CA PHE A 629 15.34 7.11 6.66
C PHE A 629 14.86 6.46 7.95
N LEU A 630 13.54 6.42 8.13
CA LEU A 630 12.86 5.62 9.13
C LEU A 630 12.02 4.58 8.40
N PHE A 631 12.19 3.31 8.73
CA PHE A 631 11.35 2.24 8.19
C PHE A 631 10.80 1.40 9.35
N MET A 632 9.48 1.32 9.47
CA MET A 632 8.82 0.61 10.55
C MET A 632 7.93 -0.47 9.95
N SER A 633 7.98 -1.69 10.49
CA SER A 633 7.07 -2.78 10.14
C SER A 633 6.42 -3.28 11.41
N GLY A 634 5.08 -3.30 11.45
CA GLY A 634 4.29 -3.58 12.64
C GLY A 634 2.83 -3.17 12.44
N HIS A 635 2.04 -3.22 13.50
CA HIS A 635 0.60 -2.93 13.50
C HIS A 635 0.32 -1.47 13.88
N GLY A 636 -0.38 -0.75 13.01
CA GLY A 636 -0.71 0.66 13.22
C GLY A 636 -2.22 0.92 13.28
N SER A 637 -2.61 1.82 14.17
CA SER A 637 -3.88 2.54 14.14
C SER A 637 -3.60 4.05 14.19
N PRO A 638 -4.60 4.93 14.01
CA PRO A 638 -4.40 6.37 14.13
C PRO A 638 -3.85 6.86 15.48
N ASN A 639 -3.85 6.02 16.53
CA ASN A 639 -3.45 6.38 17.88
C ASN A 639 -2.23 5.62 18.40
N VAL A 640 -1.84 4.52 17.76
CA VAL A 640 -0.76 3.66 18.25
C VAL A 640 -0.10 2.92 17.11
N TRP A 641 1.21 2.77 17.18
CA TRP A 641 1.94 1.75 16.43
C TRP A 641 2.60 0.79 17.42
N ALA A 642 2.44 -0.51 17.18
CA ALA A 642 2.90 -1.57 18.06
C ALA A 642 3.33 -2.80 17.26
N ASP A 643 4.03 -3.71 17.92
CA ASP A 643 4.43 -5.01 17.39
C ASP A 643 4.35 -6.06 18.50
N HIS A 644 4.92 -7.24 18.30
CA HIS A 644 5.07 -8.25 19.34
C HIS A 644 6.52 -8.68 19.56
N PHE A 645 6.80 -9.24 20.73
CA PHE A 645 8.03 -9.95 21.01
C PHE A 645 8.05 -11.31 20.29
N PRO A 646 9.25 -11.85 19.99
CA PRO A 646 9.43 -13.17 19.38
C PRO A 646 8.54 -14.26 20.00
N GLY A 647 7.72 -14.89 19.16
CA GLY A 647 6.83 -16.00 19.54
C GLY A 647 5.56 -15.59 20.27
N VAL A 648 5.28 -14.29 20.41
CA VAL A 648 4.09 -13.71 21.06
C VAL A 648 3.79 -14.41 22.40
N PRO A 649 4.69 -14.30 23.39
CA PRO A 649 4.59 -15.04 24.63
C PRO A 649 3.35 -14.62 25.42
N GLY A 650 2.57 -15.59 25.90
CA GLY A 650 1.32 -15.36 26.61
C GLY A 650 0.22 -14.68 25.79
N ASN A 651 0.26 -14.81 24.46
CA ASN A 651 -0.64 -14.16 23.52
C ASN A 651 -0.46 -12.63 23.47
N ARG A 652 -1.26 -11.91 22.68
CA ARG A 652 -1.15 -10.46 22.46
C ARG A 652 -1.14 -9.65 23.75
N LYS A 653 -1.83 -10.11 24.80
CA LYS A 653 -1.89 -9.42 26.09
C LYS A 653 -0.52 -9.20 26.72
N TYR A 654 0.36 -10.20 26.66
CA TYR A 654 1.71 -10.14 27.28
C TYR A 654 2.82 -10.00 26.24
N GLY A 655 2.57 -10.42 25.00
CA GLY A 655 3.55 -10.38 23.91
C GLY A 655 3.60 -9.05 23.15
N SER A 656 2.63 -8.15 23.26
CA SER A 656 2.64 -6.87 22.54
C SER A 656 3.63 -5.86 23.12
N VAL A 657 4.31 -5.12 22.23
CA VAL A 657 5.21 -4.00 22.53
C VAL A 657 4.78 -2.76 21.76
N THR A 658 4.52 -1.65 22.47
CA THR A 658 4.09 -0.38 21.85
C THR A 658 5.29 0.48 21.49
N GLY A 659 5.34 0.99 20.25
CA GLY A 659 6.46 1.79 19.74
C GLY A 659 6.15 3.26 19.49
N LEU A 660 4.94 3.66 19.12
CA LEU A 660 4.55 5.08 18.95
C LEU A 660 3.14 5.37 19.42
#